data_AF-C1FHE4-F1
#
_entry.id   AF-C1FHE4-F1
#
_cell.length_a   1.000
_cell.length_b   1.000
_cell.length_c   1.000
_cell.angle_alpha   90.00
_cell.angle_beta   90.00
_cell.angle_gamma   90.00
#
_symmetry.space_group_name_H-M   'P 1'
#
loop_
_entity.id
_entity.type
_entity.pdbx_description
1 polymer ?
#
loop_
_entity_poly.entity_id
_entity_poly.type
_entity_poly.pdbx_seq_one_letter_code
_entity_poly.pdbx_strand_id
1 'polypeptide(L)'
;MGRCVADDKCDFSTQYLYSMSSTSYYCSNKRAAGETASGSSWQCLSGVSLGGYCCAEGVTSEGCASGKCDSGTGACSTKSSPGGSCTTTDDCFGGKACLGGEGNKRCCDFAEWEFNENNGLYKGCNSCGDETAQDSFGGSKPGLCETCASGYTYLDGQAHPTITFRPGSYEFMGRCVADDKCDFSTQYLYSMSSTSYYCSNKRAAGETASGSSWQCLSGVSLGGYCCAEGATAPSNGECCTHCAQSTGTCAVRSTCSPCDASGDIANGVASPCTSSLAAGTSCEPTCNGGYTLTGSRSCDGQSLADTAACNAIWCDPDYYVEDNECKACATGTTSAGGSATTCTVNCDANQYWDGDSCEACLVGTTSAGGSATTCTANCDANQYWDGDSCQACPVGSTSAGGAATSCTCPANKYAAKSGSTWTCADCTAGRTKAANSAIPGTGDGETEASACGAASSCSANQYISGGACTACPAQSTSDDAKSKYCVCDGGHYAIKTAGVWNCAVCEGATGSRIPQESGEDAKCASALKAAAAKSRAALLDDIADESLKKKAQLLADAAIAGEKVKKITLKEEASDKDSACSSAFTKADMKSTDGACVATASASGRRRLSATTYDVELLFSSSTVSDDKLTAAVNSLKANGVEGVKSESAVDPIAELATVDGVDSTKLTTFKTEAKAAADAAAAPAASSSTSPPPVPPPPPPPSPPPPKSVVLDDDDFGTALDGKAALATASVCAWVLLTLVM
;
A
#
# COMPACT_ATOMS: atom_id res chain seq x y z
N MET A 1 13.44 60.71 37.06
CA MET A 1 14.04 62.03 36.77
C MET A 1 13.44 62.54 35.46
N GLY A 2 12.72 63.68 35.46
CA GLY A 2 12.09 64.26 34.27
C GLY A 2 12.93 65.41 33.70
N ARG A 3 13.98 65.08 32.94
CA ARG A 3 14.80 66.07 32.22
C ARG A 3 14.52 65.95 30.73
N CYS A 4 14.27 67.07 30.06
CA CYS A 4 14.09 67.09 28.61
C CYS A 4 15.46 67.01 27.91
N VAL A 5 15.57 66.12 26.93
CA VAL A 5 16.74 65.99 26.05
C VAL A 5 16.35 66.57 24.70
N ALA A 6 17.22 67.40 24.12
CA ALA A 6 16.96 67.98 22.81
C ALA A 6 17.29 66.95 21.72
N ASP A 7 16.38 66.79 20.75
CA ASP A 7 16.44 65.76 19.70
C ASP A 7 17.63 65.94 18.74
N ASP A 8 18.29 67.10 18.75
CA ASP A 8 19.43 67.45 17.89
C ASP A 8 20.80 67.06 18.49
N LYS A 9 20.84 66.51 19.70
CA LYS A 9 22.11 66.26 20.43
C LYS A 9 22.70 64.87 20.24
N CYS A 10 21.86 63.86 20.04
CA CYS A 10 22.30 62.53 19.60
C CYS A 10 21.45 62.14 18.39
N ASP A 11 22.04 61.42 17.44
CA ASP A 11 21.23 60.75 16.43
C ASP A 11 20.61 59.49 17.07
N PHE A 12 19.43 59.63 17.67
CA PHE A 12 18.78 58.52 18.38
C PHE A 12 18.34 57.36 17.48
N SER A 13 18.46 57.49 16.15
CA SER A 13 18.28 56.37 15.24
C SER A 13 19.47 55.40 15.32
N THR A 14 20.70 55.91 15.36
CA THR A 14 21.94 55.13 15.35
C THR A 14 22.73 55.16 16.66
N GLN A 15 22.33 56.00 17.62
CA GLN A 15 23.03 56.25 18.88
C GLN A 15 22.09 56.19 20.08
N TYR A 16 22.66 56.01 21.27
CA TYR A 16 21.96 56.13 22.54
C TYR A 16 22.69 57.10 23.47
N LEU A 17 21.93 57.78 24.34
CA LEU A 17 22.48 58.65 25.39
C LEU A 17 22.82 57.81 26.61
N TYR A 18 24.10 57.69 26.96
CA TYR A 18 24.53 56.91 28.14
C TYR A 18 24.80 57.78 29.37
N SER A 19 25.01 59.08 29.18
CA SER A 19 25.21 60.04 30.25
C SER A 19 24.87 61.46 29.80
N MET A 20 24.38 62.29 30.72
CA MET A 20 24.17 63.72 30.49
C MET A 20 24.56 64.54 31.72
N SER A 21 25.12 65.72 31.50
CA SER A 21 25.41 66.74 32.52
C SER A 21 24.52 67.97 32.30
N SER A 22 24.71 69.04 33.07
CA SER A 22 23.95 70.30 32.89
C SER A 22 24.23 71.01 31.56
N THR A 23 25.35 70.72 30.90
CA THR A 23 25.78 71.43 29.68
C THR A 23 26.27 70.51 28.54
N SER A 24 26.38 69.20 28.77
CA SER A 24 26.93 68.25 27.79
C SER A 24 26.14 66.94 27.73
N TYR A 25 26.01 66.39 26.53
CA TYR A 25 25.35 65.12 26.23
C TYR A 25 26.39 64.13 25.70
N TYR A 26 26.39 62.90 26.23
CA TYR A 26 27.34 61.86 25.82
C TYR A 26 26.58 60.73 25.12
N CYS A 27 26.74 60.68 23.80
CA CYS A 27 26.13 59.69 22.92
C CYS A 27 27.14 58.58 22.62
N SER A 28 26.66 57.35 22.48
CA SER A 28 27.44 56.22 21.98
C SER A 28 26.70 55.54 20.83
N ASN A 29 27.43 54.98 19.87
CA ASN A 29 26.83 54.28 18.74
C ASN A 29 26.14 53.00 19.23
N LYS A 30 24.95 52.73 18.69
CA LYS A 30 24.29 51.44 18.84
C LYS A 30 25.09 50.38 18.10
N ARG A 31 25.05 49.17 18.65
CA ARG A 31 25.76 47.99 18.18
C ARG A 31 24.99 47.31 17.05
N ALA A 32 25.71 46.74 16.09
CA ALA A 32 25.14 45.99 14.99
C ALA A 32 24.59 44.63 15.43
N ALA A 33 23.80 44.01 14.56
CA ALA A 33 23.31 42.65 14.76
C ALA A 33 24.47 41.68 15.00
N GLY A 34 24.31 40.79 15.99
CA GLY A 34 25.31 39.81 16.40
C GLY A 34 26.41 40.33 17.33
N GLU A 35 26.46 41.63 17.63
CA GLU A 35 27.39 42.19 18.61
C GLU A 35 26.90 41.99 20.06
N THR A 36 27.83 41.86 21.00
CA THR A 36 27.52 41.69 22.43
C THR A 36 26.94 42.98 23.03
N ALA A 37 25.76 42.88 23.63
CA ALA A 37 25.07 43.97 24.33
C ALA A 37 24.84 43.70 25.84
N SER A 38 25.37 42.60 26.37
CA SER A 38 25.26 42.22 27.78
C SER A 38 23.83 42.31 28.34
N GLY A 39 22.83 42.02 27.50
CA GLY A 39 21.40 42.05 27.86
C GLY A 39 20.72 43.42 27.74
N SER A 40 21.44 44.47 27.33
CA SER A 40 20.91 45.83 27.23
C SER A 40 20.35 46.12 25.84
N SER A 41 19.07 45.84 25.62
CA SER A 41 18.39 46.01 24.32
C SER A 41 18.50 47.42 23.71
N TRP A 42 18.56 48.46 24.55
CA TRP A 42 18.74 49.86 24.13
C TRP A 42 20.10 50.15 23.47
N GLN A 43 21.08 49.26 23.63
CA GLN A 43 22.39 49.36 22.97
C GLN A 43 22.38 48.83 21.54
N CYS A 44 21.31 48.15 21.09
CA CYS A 44 21.25 47.49 19.78
C CYS A 44 20.53 48.34 18.75
N LEU A 45 21.00 48.32 17.49
CA LEU A 45 20.34 49.02 16.38
C LEU A 45 18.89 48.52 16.19
N SER A 46 18.65 47.23 16.38
CA SER A 46 17.31 46.62 16.35
C SER A 46 16.44 46.94 17.58
N GLY A 47 17.03 47.49 18.65
CA GLY A 47 16.33 47.69 19.92
C GLY A 47 16.03 46.40 20.70
N VAL A 48 16.59 45.25 20.29
CA VAL A 48 16.37 43.94 20.92
C VAL A 48 17.70 43.25 21.18
N SER A 49 17.94 42.85 22.44
CA SER A 49 19.06 42.01 22.86
C SER A 49 18.53 40.73 23.51
N LEU A 50 18.89 39.57 22.95
CA LEU A 50 18.52 38.26 23.46
C LEU A 50 19.76 37.40 23.67
N GLY A 51 19.85 36.72 24.81
CA GLY A 51 21.02 35.89 25.15
C GLY A 51 22.35 36.67 25.24
N GLY A 52 22.30 38.00 25.39
CA GLY A 52 23.48 38.86 25.48
C GLY A 52 23.98 39.46 24.16
N TYR A 53 23.33 39.14 23.02
CA TYR A 53 23.69 39.66 21.70
C TYR A 53 22.56 40.48 21.08
N CYS A 54 22.93 41.47 20.27
CA CYS A 54 22.00 42.26 19.50
C CYS A 54 21.36 41.44 18.39
N CYS A 55 20.03 41.46 18.34
CA CYS A 55 19.31 40.72 17.32
C CYS A 55 19.28 41.48 15.99
N ALA A 56 19.09 40.75 14.88
CA ALA A 56 18.88 41.31 13.56
C ALA A 56 17.55 42.06 13.50
N GLU A 57 17.45 42.99 12.56
CA GLU A 57 16.25 43.79 12.36
C GLU A 57 15.05 42.88 12.05
N GLY A 58 13.91 43.12 12.71
CA GLY A 58 12.71 42.28 12.60
C GLY A 58 12.60 41.12 13.59
N VAL A 59 13.67 40.81 14.35
CA VAL A 59 13.59 39.85 15.46
C VAL A 59 13.00 40.54 16.69
N THR A 60 11.87 40.04 17.19
CA THR A 60 11.23 40.53 18.42
C THR A 60 11.61 39.66 19.62
N SER A 61 11.46 40.21 20.84
CA SER A 61 11.69 39.46 22.09
C SER A 61 10.79 38.23 22.26
N GLU A 62 9.67 38.17 21.54
CA GLU A 62 8.70 37.06 21.57
C GLU A 62 8.79 36.16 20.33
N GLY A 63 9.32 36.68 19.21
CA GLY A 63 9.42 35.97 17.93
C GLY A 63 10.57 34.95 17.87
N CYS A 64 11.41 34.90 18.92
CA CYS A 64 12.56 34.04 19.00
C CYS A 64 12.32 32.91 20.00
N ALA A 65 11.96 31.71 19.52
CA ALA A 65 11.59 30.58 20.38
C ALA A 65 12.70 30.17 21.36
N SER A 66 13.97 30.35 20.99
CA SER A 66 15.12 30.10 21.86
C SER A 66 15.40 31.20 22.88
N GLY A 67 14.76 32.37 22.75
CA GLY A 67 15.02 33.55 23.58
C GLY A 67 16.45 34.10 23.44
N LYS A 68 17.16 33.76 22.36
CA LYS A 68 18.60 34.02 22.17
C LYS A 68 18.92 34.40 20.73
N CYS A 69 19.85 35.33 20.53
CA CYS A 69 20.34 35.73 19.20
C CYS A 69 21.80 35.31 19.00
N ASP A 70 22.13 34.85 17.80
CA ASP A 70 23.46 34.35 17.46
C ASP A 70 24.50 35.48 17.40
N SER A 71 25.72 35.19 17.87
CA SER A 71 26.86 36.09 17.70
C SER A 71 27.21 36.23 16.21
N GLY A 72 27.59 37.44 15.80
CA GLY A 72 27.96 37.78 14.42
C GLY A 72 26.79 38.03 13.46
N THR A 73 25.68 37.28 13.55
CA THR A 73 24.53 37.43 12.63
C THR A 73 23.34 38.15 13.26
N GLY A 74 23.15 38.02 14.57
CA GLY A 74 21.96 38.48 15.28
C GLY A 74 20.67 37.73 14.93
N ALA A 75 20.75 36.66 14.13
CA ALA A 75 19.60 35.81 13.85
C ALA A 75 19.13 35.08 15.11
N CYS A 76 17.89 34.59 15.09
CA CYS A 76 17.39 33.73 16.16
C CYS A 76 18.22 32.44 16.26
N SER A 77 18.83 32.23 17.43
CA SER A 77 19.74 31.11 17.64
C SER A 77 18.97 29.79 17.60
N THR A 78 19.43 28.86 16.77
CA THR A 78 19.05 27.44 16.82
C THR A 78 20.04 26.60 17.62
N LYS A 79 21.07 27.23 18.18
CA LYS A 79 22.12 26.58 18.96
C LYS A 79 21.61 26.10 20.32
N SER A 80 22.19 25.01 20.78
CA SER A 80 21.89 24.37 22.06
C SER A 80 22.36 25.23 23.24
N SER A 81 21.59 25.21 24.33
CA SER A 81 22.01 25.77 25.62
C SER A 81 22.94 24.79 26.35
N PRO A 82 23.62 25.21 27.45
CA PRO A 82 24.35 24.28 28.30
C PRO A 82 23.49 23.07 28.68
N GLY A 83 24.06 21.86 28.61
CA GLY A 83 23.37 20.57 28.78
C GLY A 83 22.66 20.02 27.53
N GLY A 84 22.45 20.85 26.51
CA GLY A 84 21.91 20.41 25.22
C GLY A 84 22.93 19.58 24.43
N SER A 85 22.46 18.77 23.49
CA SER A 85 23.33 18.00 22.60
C SER A 85 24.06 18.88 21.59
N CYS A 86 25.26 18.44 21.20
CA CYS A 86 26.08 19.11 20.20
C CYS A 86 26.90 18.10 19.40
N THR A 87 27.35 18.47 18.21
CA THR A 87 28.33 17.72 17.43
C THR A 87 29.68 18.43 17.46
N THR A 88 29.65 19.75 17.40
CA THR A 88 30.78 20.67 17.43
C THR A 88 30.48 21.88 18.34
N THR A 89 31.51 22.65 18.69
CA THR A 89 31.35 23.90 19.48
C THR A 89 30.43 24.91 18.80
N ASP A 90 30.35 24.91 17.47
CA ASP A 90 29.47 25.82 16.72
C ASP A 90 27.99 25.57 16.99
N ASP A 91 27.62 24.36 17.40
CA ASP A 91 26.24 24.00 17.78
C ASP A 91 25.85 24.57 19.14
N CYS A 92 26.82 25.05 19.92
CA CYS A 92 26.61 25.52 21.27
C CYS A 92 26.52 27.04 21.34
N PHE A 93 25.48 27.53 22.02
CA PHE A 93 25.23 28.95 22.12
C PHE A 93 26.35 29.68 22.87
N GLY A 94 26.87 30.77 22.30
CA GLY A 94 27.92 31.59 22.92
C GLY A 94 29.33 30.98 22.87
N GLY A 95 29.59 30.02 21.97
CA GLY A 95 30.91 29.39 21.83
C GLY A 95 31.26 28.48 23.00
N LYS A 96 30.24 27.85 23.60
CA LYS A 96 30.40 26.90 24.70
C LYS A 96 31.04 25.60 24.19
N ALA A 97 31.93 25.03 24.98
CA ALA A 97 32.65 23.81 24.59
C ALA A 97 31.66 22.66 24.34
N CYS A 98 31.92 21.85 23.31
CA CYS A 98 31.15 20.65 23.03
C CYS A 98 31.96 19.39 23.41
N LEU A 99 31.67 18.81 24.59
CA LEU A 99 32.47 17.74 25.18
C LEU A 99 31.63 16.48 25.48
N GLY A 100 32.28 15.31 25.43
CA GLY A 100 31.66 13.99 25.64
C GLY A 100 32.07 12.96 24.58
N GLY A 101 31.70 11.70 24.82
CA GLY A 101 31.89 10.60 23.85
C GLY A 101 31.00 10.75 22.61
N GLU A 102 31.34 10.07 21.52
CA GLU A 102 30.49 10.04 20.32
C GLU A 102 29.07 9.57 20.66
N GLY A 103 28.06 10.36 20.25
CA GLY A 103 26.65 10.11 20.59
C GLY A 103 26.17 10.70 21.92
N ASN A 104 27.06 11.21 22.79
CA ASN A 104 26.67 11.88 24.05
C ASN A 104 27.44 13.17 24.31
N LYS A 105 27.80 13.90 23.25
CA LYS A 105 28.42 15.22 23.37
C LYS A 105 27.39 16.26 23.81
N ARG A 106 27.76 17.09 24.79
CA ARG A 106 26.92 18.12 25.38
C ARG A 106 27.61 19.48 25.38
N CYS A 107 26.81 20.53 25.25
CA CYS A 107 27.27 21.91 25.43
C CYS A 107 27.59 22.15 26.91
N CYS A 108 28.82 22.54 27.19
CA CYS A 108 29.27 22.82 28.54
C CYS A 108 28.81 24.20 29.03
N ASP A 109 28.87 24.43 30.34
CA ASP A 109 28.61 25.75 30.95
C ASP A 109 29.81 26.72 30.78
N PHE A 110 30.95 26.22 30.29
CA PHE A 110 32.15 27.01 29.98
C PHE A 110 32.43 27.06 28.48
N ALA A 111 33.14 28.10 28.05
CA ALA A 111 33.50 28.35 26.67
C ALA A 111 34.65 27.46 26.18
N GLU A 112 34.69 27.21 24.87
CA GLU A 112 35.77 26.43 24.26
C GLU A 112 37.15 27.08 24.45
N TRP A 113 37.22 28.40 24.49
CA TRP A 113 38.48 29.09 24.79
C TRP A 113 38.92 28.87 26.25
N GLU A 114 37.99 28.81 27.22
CA GLU A 114 38.29 28.49 28.63
C GLU A 114 38.80 27.05 28.79
N PHE A 115 38.37 26.15 27.91
CA PHE A 115 38.86 24.77 27.82
C PHE A 115 40.26 24.70 27.19
N ASN A 116 40.50 25.47 26.12
CA ASN A 116 41.74 25.43 25.34
C ASN A 116 42.88 26.28 25.89
N GLU A 117 42.61 27.22 26.81
CA GLU A 117 43.66 28.00 27.47
C GLU A 117 44.65 27.11 28.24
N ASN A 118 45.95 27.40 28.09
CA ASN A 118 47.07 26.60 28.61
C ASN A 118 47.27 26.68 30.14
N ASN A 119 46.18 26.57 30.91
CA ASN A 119 46.10 26.26 32.35
C ASN A 119 44.64 26.35 32.88
N GLY A 120 43.62 26.27 32.01
CA GLY A 120 42.23 26.48 32.42
C GLY A 120 41.69 25.36 33.31
N LEU A 121 40.87 25.74 34.30
CA LEU A 121 40.19 24.85 35.27
C LEU A 121 39.28 23.79 34.62
N TYR A 122 38.98 23.95 33.34
CA TYR A 122 38.10 23.08 32.56
C TYR A 122 38.86 22.18 31.58
N LYS A 123 40.17 22.37 31.39
CA LYS A 123 40.99 21.61 30.43
C LYS A 123 41.01 20.10 30.70
N GLY A 124 40.76 19.71 31.95
CA GLY A 124 40.62 18.32 32.35
C GLY A 124 39.22 17.75 32.15
N CYS A 125 38.24 18.50 31.69
CA CYS A 125 36.88 18.01 31.55
C CYS A 125 36.73 17.09 30.34
N ASN A 126 36.21 15.88 30.54
CA ASN A 126 36.01 14.89 29.47
C ASN A 126 34.55 14.87 28.97
N SER A 127 33.58 15.11 29.87
CA SER A 127 32.16 15.20 29.50
C SER A 127 31.41 16.21 30.36
N CYS A 128 30.41 16.83 29.76
CA CYS A 128 29.51 17.76 30.43
C CYS A 128 28.11 17.13 30.62
N GLY A 129 27.51 17.39 31.77
CA GLY A 129 26.19 16.90 32.14
C GLY A 129 25.08 17.54 31.31
N ASP A 130 23.95 16.85 31.22
CA ASP A 130 22.80 17.28 30.44
C ASP A 130 21.96 18.37 31.14
N GLU A 131 20.77 18.67 30.63
CA GLU A 131 19.86 19.68 31.19
C GLU A 131 19.39 19.36 32.62
N THR A 132 19.55 18.12 33.07
CA THR A 132 19.18 17.67 34.41
C THR A 132 20.34 17.70 35.39
N ALA A 133 21.56 17.99 34.93
CA ALA A 133 22.74 18.03 35.77
C ALA A 133 22.55 18.97 36.96
N GLN A 134 22.94 18.51 38.15
CA GLN A 134 22.83 19.24 39.40
C GLN A 134 24.20 19.46 40.02
N ASP A 135 24.36 20.54 40.77
CA ASP A 135 25.48 20.70 41.68
C ASP A 135 25.27 19.87 42.97
N SER A 136 26.32 19.74 43.79
CA SER A 136 26.27 18.94 45.04
C SER A 136 25.34 19.50 46.13
N PHE A 137 24.68 20.65 45.89
CA PHE A 137 23.62 21.19 46.74
C PHE A 137 22.21 20.98 46.14
N GLY A 138 22.11 20.28 45.01
CA GLY A 138 20.86 20.01 44.29
C GLY A 138 20.39 21.17 43.40
N GLY A 139 21.22 22.18 43.17
CA GLY A 139 20.92 23.28 42.25
C GLY A 139 21.05 22.83 40.80
N SER A 140 20.08 23.15 39.94
CA SER A 140 20.16 22.85 38.50
C SER A 140 21.31 23.60 37.86
N LYS A 141 22.25 22.84 37.26
CA LYS A 141 23.44 23.37 36.60
C LYS A 141 23.76 22.58 35.32
N PRO A 142 22.97 22.79 34.24
CA PRO A 142 23.20 22.16 32.94
C PRO A 142 24.59 22.43 32.38
N GLY A 143 25.20 21.43 31.74
CA GLY A 143 26.53 21.58 31.14
C GLY A 143 27.70 21.62 32.13
N LEU A 144 27.46 21.29 33.41
CA LEU A 144 28.52 21.11 34.40
C LEU A 144 29.47 19.99 33.97
N CYS A 145 30.77 20.12 34.26
CA CYS A 145 31.69 19.01 34.04
C CYS A 145 31.35 17.84 34.99
N GLU A 146 31.17 16.62 34.46
CA GLU A 146 30.83 15.43 35.27
C GLU A 146 31.97 14.41 35.34
N THR A 147 32.85 14.41 34.34
CA THR A 147 33.99 13.50 34.30
C THR A 147 35.27 14.24 33.94
N CYS A 148 36.38 13.81 34.54
CA CYS A 148 37.70 14.35 34.26
C CYS A 148 38.53 13.36 33.43
N ALA A 149 39.41 13.90 32.58
CA ALA A 149 40.43 13.17 31.87
C ALA A 149 41.52 12.67 32.83
N SER A 150 42.28 11.66 32.39
CA SER A 150 43.40 11.11 33.17
C SER A 150 44.41 12.20 33.57
N GLY A 151 44.87 12.18 34.82
CA GLY A 151 45.77 13.20 35.39
C GLY A 151 45.05 14.42 35.97
N TYR A 152 43.72 14.38 36.01
CA TYR A 152 42.87 15.37 36.67
C TYR A 152 41.92 14.68 37.65
N THR A 153 41.77 15.28 38.82
CA THR A 153 40.82 14.86 39.85
C THR A 153 39.56 15.73 39.80
N TYR A 154 38.40 15.08 39.83
CA TYR A 154 37.09 15.75 39.92
C TYR A 154 36.83 16.23 41.35
N LEU A 155 36.47 17.50 41.51
CA LEU A 155 36.10 18.07 42.81
C LEU A 155 34.58 18.26 42.89
N ASP A 156 33.93 17.39 43.65
CA ASP A 156 32.49 17.43 43.95
C ASP A 156 32.15 18.34 45.17
N GLY A 157 33.17 18.94 45.78
CA GLY A 157 33.04 19.75 46.99
C GLY A 157 33.19 18.98 48.30
N GLN A 158 33.36 17.66 48.27
CA GLN A 158 33.65 16.81 49.43
C GLN A 158 35.16 16.62 49.65
N ALA A 159 35.57 16.13 50.82
CA ALA A 159 36.98 15.83 51.06
C ALA A 159 37.47 14.73 50.10
N HIS A 160 38.62 14.96 49.44
CA HIS A 160 39.21 14.03 48.48
C HIS A 160 40.50 13.41 49.04
N PRO A 161 40.79 12.11 48.79
CA PRO A 161 41.98 11.44 49.33
C PRO A 161 43.30 11.96 48.74
N THR A 162 43.31 12.43 47.49
CA THR A 162 44.54 12.86 46.79
C THR A 162 44.74 14.38 46.77
N ILE A 163 43.67 15.15 46.62
CA ILE A 163 43.70 16.61 46.53
C ILE A 163 43.18 17.19 47.84
N THR A 164 44.03 17.94 48.54
CA THR A 164 43.63 18.62 49.77
C THR A 164 43.11 20.02 49.44
N PHE A 165 41.88 20.33 49.87
CA PHE A 165 41.25 21.65 49.75
C PHE A 165 40.25 21.86 50.88
N ARG A 166 39.59 23.02 50.95
CA ARG A 166 38.53 23.28 51.92
C ARG A 166 37.21 22.64 51.46
N PRO A 167 36.68 21.61 52.16
CA PRO A 167 35.42 20.99 51.78
C PRO A 167 34.24 21.97 51.90
N GLY A 168 33.24 21.82 51.04
CA GLY A 168 32.01 22.61 51.02
C GLY A 168 32.12 23.99 50.37
N SER A 169 33.25 24.34 49.74
CA SER A 169 33.38 25.60 49.01
C SER A 169 32.93 25.47 47.55
N TYR A 170 32.01 26.34 47.13
CA TYR A 170 31.44 26.39 45.77
C TYR A 170 32.48 26.70 44.69
N GLU A 171 33.62 27.28 45.07
CA GLU A 171 34.73 27.65 44.18
C GLU A 171 35.38 26.41 43.53
N PHE A 172 35.38 25.28 44.23
CA PHE A 172 36.01 24.04 43.77
C PHE A 172 35.04 23.09 43.08
N MET A 173 33.73 23.31 43.19
CA MET A 173 32.72 22.36 42.75
C MET A 173 32.57 22.28 41.23
N GLY A 174 32.53 21.05 40.72
CA GLY A 174 32.37 20.76 39.30
C GLY A 174 33.57 21.22 38.48
N ARG A 175 34.78 20.96 39.01
CA ARG A 175 36.07 21.33 38.38
C ARG A 175 36.99 20.11 38.34
N CYS A 176 37.81 20.07 37.29
CA CYS A 176 38.87 19.09 37.11
C CYS A 176 40.20 19.76 37.46
N VAL A 177 40.80 19.36 38.57
CA VAL A 177 42.09 19.90 39.01
C VAL A 177 43.19 18.93 38.62
N ALA A 178 44.20 19.42 37.89
CA ALA A 178 45.34 18.60 37.53
C ALA A 178 46.14 18.20 38.77
N ASP A 179 46.51 16.92 38.84
CA ASP A 179 47.10 16.31 40.03
C ASP A 179 48.52 16.84 40.33
N ASP A 180 49.18 17.44 39.34
CA ASP A 180 50.55 17.95 39.39
C ASP A 180 50.68 19.44 39.76
N LYS A 181 49.55 20.14 39.98
CA LYS A 181 49.56 21.62 40.13
C LYS A 181 49.99 22.11 41.49
N CYS A 182 49.65 21.37 42.54
CA CYS A 182 50.18 21.59 43.87
C CYS A 182 50.90 20.31 44.30
N ASP A 183 51.92 20.43 45.15
CA ASP A 183 52.43 19.26 45.86
C ASP A 183 51.46 18.92 46.99
N PHE A 184 50.41 18.16 46.71
CA PHE A 184 49.37 17.85 47.70
C PHE A 184 49.86 17.02 48.90
N SER A 185 51.08 16.49 48.86
CA SER A 185 51.71 15.89 50.04
C SER A 185 52.05 16.95 51.10
N THR A 186 52.45 18.15 50.69
CA THR A 186 52.87 19.25 51.57
C THR A 186 52.00 20.50 51.48
N GLN A 187 51.07 20.54 50.52
CA GLN A 187 50.26 21.72 50.19
C GLN A 187 48.78 21.36 50.09
N TYR A 188 47.94 22.38 50.15
CA TYR A 188 46.52 22.30 49.84
C TYR A 188 46.15 23.45 48.90
N LEU A 189 45.05 23.26 48.17
CA LEU A 189 44.49 24.26 47.28
C LEU A 189 43.64 25.25 48.10
N TYR A 190 44.04 26.53 48.12
CA TYR A 190 43.37 27.55 48.91
C TYR A 190 42.34 28.35 48.10
N SER A 191 42.61 28.58 46.82
CA SER A 191 41.72 29.31 45.90
C SER A 191 42.07 28.97 44.44
N MET A 192 41.13 29.22 43.54
CA MET A 192 41.29 29.10 42.10
C MET A 192 40.66 30.31 41.39
N SER A 193 41.36 30.82 40.39
CA SER A 193 40.81 31.79 39.43
C SER A 193 40.55 31.09 38.09
N SER A 194 39.87 31.77 37.15
CA SER A 194 39.58 31.22 35.82
C SER A 194 40.81 30.67 35.07
N THR A 195 42.02 31.16 35.39
CA THR A 195 43.25 30.81 34.68
C THR A 195 44.43 30.39 35.57
N SER A 196 44.26 30.28 36.89
CA SER A 196 45.38 29.97 37.81
C SER A 196 44.96 29.29 39.12
N TYR A 197 45.82 28.41 39.63
CA TYR A 197 45.69 27.68 40.89
C TYR A 197 46.53 28.34 41.99
N TYR A 198 45.98 28.48 43.19
CA TYR A 198 46.69 29.04 44.35
C TYR A 198 46.87 27.98 45.43
N CYS A 199 48.08 27.44 45.51
CA CYS A 199 48.49 26.46 46.53
C CYS A 199 49.00 27.17 47.79
N SER A 200 48.72 26.60 48.95
CA SER A 200 49.27 27.02 50.24
C SER A 200 49.90 25.83 50.96
N ASN A 201 50.97 26.07 51.70
CA ASN A 201 51.63 25.02 52.47
C ASN A 201 50.74 24.54 53.63
N LYS A 202 50.75 23.24 53.87
CA LYS A 202 50.21 22.61 55.07
C LYS A 202 51.07 23.01 56.28
N ARG A 203 50.42 23.07 57.43
CA ARG A 203 50.98 23.41 58.74
C ARG A 203 51.69 22.22 59.34
N ALA A 204 52.82 22.46 59.99
CA ALA A 204 53.56 21.42 60.69
C ALA A 204 52.87 20.99 62.00
N ALA A 205 53.33 19.87 62.55
CA ALA A 205 52.87 19.37 63.83
C ALA A 205 53.01 20.43 64.94
N GLY A 206 51.95 20.62 65.72
CA GLY A 206 51.88 21.58 66.83
C GLY A 206 51.53 23.02 66.43
N GLU A 207 51.39 23.32 65.14
CA GLU A 207 50.88 24.61 64.66
C GLU A 207 49.36 24.70 64.80
N THR A 208 48.84 25.91 64.96
CA THR A 208 47.40 26.16 65.08
C THR A 208 46.68 25.98 63.74
N ALA A 209 45.69 25.10 63.71
CA ALA A 209 44.81 24.85 62.56
C ALA A 209 43.34 25.20 62.83
N SER A 210 42.99 25.68 64.02
CA SER A 210 41.63 26.09 64.38
C SER A 210 40.55 25.04 64.07
N GLY A 211 40.89 23.76 64.17
CA GLY A 211 39.99 22.63 63.87
C GLY A 211 39.93 22.22 62.40
N SER A 212 40.66 22.90 61.50
CA SER A 212 40.70 22.58 60.07
C SER A 212 41.75 21.51 59.78
N SER A 213 41.39 20.24 59.96
CA SER A 213 42.29 19.10 59.76
C SER A 213 42.99 19.05 58.39
N TRP A 214 42.32 19.53 57.33
CA TRP A 214 42.88 19.64 55.98
C TRP A 214 44.07 20.62 55.85
N GLN A 215 44.31 21.48 56.85
CA GLN A 215 45.48 22.37 56.86
C GLN A 215 46.73 21.69 57.42
N CYS A 216 46.63 20.52 58.03
CA CYS A 216 47.74 19.86 58.71
C CYS A 216 48.48 18.87 57.81
N LEU A 217 49.81 18.77 57.94
CA LEU A 217 50.60 17.74 57.24
C LEU A 217 50.12 16.31 57.55
N SER A 218 49.71 16.06 58.79
CA SER A 218 49.14 14.78 59.22
C SER A 218 47.69 14.56 58.80
N GLY A 219 47.04 15.56 58.21
CA GLY A 219 45.61 15.53 57.93
C GLY A 219 44.71 15.55 59.17
N VAL A 220 45.25 15.75 60.38
CA VAL A 220 44.49 15.73 61.64
C VAL A 220 44.77 16.96 62.50
N SER A 221 43.70 17.63 62.92
CA SER A 221 43.72 18.72 63.91
C SER A 221 42.88 18.35 65.13
N LEU A 222 43.51 18.17 66.29
CA LEU A 222 42.83 17.90 67.56
C LEU A 222 43.10 19.02 68.56
N GLY A 223 42.05 19.53 69.19
CA GLY A 223 42.18 20.66 70.12
C GLY A 223 42.63 21.98 69.47
N GLY A 224 42.50 22.10 68.15
CA GLY A 224 42.91 23.28 67.39
C GLY A 224 44.36 23.29 66.89
N TYR A 225 45.13 22.23 67.15
CA TYR A 225 46.52 22.09 66.73
C TYR A 225 46.72 20.89 65.81
N CYS A 226 47.64 21.00 64.86
CA CYS A 226 48.02 19.90 63.99
C CYS A 226 48.74 18.79 64.76
N CYS A 227 48.31 17.55 64.55
CA CYS A 227 48.92 16.41 65.20
C CYS A 227 50.19 15.96 64.47
N ALA A 228 51.15 15.40 65.21
CA ALA A 228 52.30 14.72 64.64
C ALA A 228 51.86 13.37 64.06
N GLU A 229 52.60 12.87 63.08
CA GLU A 229 52.38 11.55 62.52
C GLU A 229 52.44 10.47 63.63
N GLY A 230 51.45 9.57 63.66
CA GLY A 230 51.31 8.55 64.71
C GLY A 230 50.85 9.07 66.09
N ALA A 231 50.68 10.38 66.31
CA ALA A 231 50.20 10.92 67.59
C ALA A 231 48.76 10.49 67.92
N THR A 232 47.96 10.20 66.91
CA THR A 232 46.58 9.73 67.02
C THR A 232 46.47 8.24 67.26
N ALA A 233 47.57 7.48 67.13
CA ALA A 233 47.55 6.04 67.26
C ALA A 233 47.02 5.62 68.64
N PRO A 234 46.06 4.67 68.69
CA PRO A 234 45.51 4.18 69.95
C PRO A 234 46.62 3.46 70.72
N SER A 235 46.72 3.74 72.01
CA SER A 235 47.68 3.10 72.92
C SER A 235 46.92 2.64 74.15
N ASN A 236 47.01 1.35 74.49
CA ASN A 236 46.32 0.75 75.64
C ASN A 236 44.81 1.05 75.69
N GLY A 237 44.12 1.11 74.54
CA GLY A 237 42.69 1.43 74.47
C GLY A 237 42.34 2.91 74.63
N GLU A 238 43.34 3.79 74.63
CA GLU A 238 43.16 5.24 74.73
C GLU A 238 43.61 5.98 73.45
N CYS A 239 42.75 6.88 73.00
CA CYS A 239 42.85 7.67 71.78
C CYS A 239 43.16 9.12 72.09
N CYS A 240 43.91 9.76 71.21
CA CYS A 240 44.26 11.16 71.39
C CYS A 240 43.07 12.09 71.15
N THR A 241 42.79 13.02 72.06
CA THR A 241 41.72 14.02 71.91
C THR A 241 42.23 15.44 71.74
N HIS A 242 43.49 15.70 72.12
CA HIS A 242 44.16 16.99 71.94
C HIS A 242 45.63 16.80 71.58
N CYS A 243 46.10 17.53 70.57
CA CYS A 243 47.50 17.58 70.20
C CYS A 243 48.18 18.80 70.84
N ALA A 244 49.43 18.63 71.28
CA ALA A 244 50.18 19.66 71.98
C ALA A 244 50.64 20.78 71.03
N GLN A 245 50.63 22.02 71.52
CA GLN A 245 51.23 23.14 70.81
C GLN A 245 52.73 22.90 70.60
N SER A 246 53.26 23.28 69.43
CA SER A 246 54.68 23.18 69.01
C SER A 246 55.22 21.78 68.71
N THR A 247 54.71 20.70 69.32
CA THR A 247 55.20 19.33 69.05
C THR A 247 54.20 18.48 68.28
N GLY A 248 52.90 18.79 68.35
CA GLY A 248 51.82 17.99 67.76
C GLY A 248 51.68 16.58 68.36
N THR A 249 52.49 16.22 69.35
CA THR A 249 52.35 14.95 70.08
C THR A 249 51.04 14.94 70.85
N CYS A 250 50.55 13.75 71.18
CA CYS A 250 49.32 13.65 71.94
C CYS A 250 49.48 14.26 73.35
N ALA A 251 48.68 15.28 73.66
CA ALA A 251 48.66 15.95 74.95
C ALA A 251 47.63 15.33 75.91
N VAL A 252 46.49 14.90 75.36
CA VAL A 252 45.38 14.32 76.13
C VAL A 252 44.91 13.06 75.44
N ARG A 253 44.86 11.95 76.21
CA ARG A 253 44.27 10.68 75.78
C ARG A 253 42.96 10.45 76.52
N SER A 254 42.04 9.71 75.89
CA SER A 254 40.76 9.30 76.47
C SER A 254 40.37 7.94 75.89
N THR A 255 39.47 7.21 76.54
CA THR A 255 39.02 5.90 76.04
C THR A 255 38.55 5.98 74.59
N CYS A 256 39.11 5.17 73.70
CA CYS A 256 38.71 5.10 72.30
C CYS A 256 37.25 4.65 72.19
N SER A 257 36.50 5.26 71.30
CA SER A 257 35.20 4.71 70.90
C SER A 257 35.44 3.52 69.97
N PRO A 258 34.68 2.41 70.10
CA PRO A 258 34.72 1.34 69.11
C PRO A 258 34.20 1.86 67.76
N CYS A 259 34.70 1.29 66.67
CA CYS A 259 34.21 1.62 65.33
C CYS A 259 33.04 0.71 64.94
N ASP A 260 32.02 1.29 64.31
CA ASP A 260 30.92 0.51 63.73
C ASP A 260 31.31 0.00 62.33
N ALA A 261 31.65 -1.29 62.23
CA ALA A 261 31.97 -1.96 60.97
C ALA A 261 30.81 -2.85 60.47
N SER A 262 29.58 -2.66 60.98
CA SER A 262 28.42 -3.51 60.67
C SER A 262 27.68 -3.15 59.39
N GLY A 263 28.00 -2.01 58.76
CA GLY A 263 27.35 -1.61 57.51
C GLY A 263 27.74 -2.53 56.36
N ASP A 264 26.78 -3.01 55.57
CA ASP A 264 27.09 -3.83 54.40
C ASP A 264 27.98 -3.09 53.39
N ILE A 265 28.76 -3.86 52.63
CA ILE A 265 29.55 -3.34 51.51
C ILE A 265 28.81 -3.58 50.20
N ALA A 266 29.06 -2.72 49.21
CA ALA A 266 28.52 -2.94 47.87
C ALA A 266 28.92 -4.34 47.36
N ASN A 267 27.93 -5.10 46.90
CA ASN A 267 28.10 -6.49 46.43
C ASN A 267 28.66 -7.47 47.48
N GLY A 268 28.40 -7.23 48.76
CA GLY A 268 28.72 -8.14 49.84
C GLY A 268 27.87 -7.88 51.09
N VAL A 269 28.21 -8.56 52.17
CA VAL A 269 27.61 -8.42 53.49
C VAL A 269 28.70 -8.12 54.52
N ALA A 270 28.37 -7.38 55.57
CA ALA A 270 29.34 -7.00 56.60
C ALA A 270 29.94 -8.20 57.34
N SER A 271 29.21 -9.31 57.45
CA SER A 271 29.63 -10.49 58.21
C SER A 271 31.03 -10.98 57.78
N PRO A 272 31.95 -11.22 58.73
CA PRO A 272 31.79 -11.27 60.19
C PRO A 272 32.11 -9.95 60.93
N CYS A 273 32.24 -8.81 60.24
CA CYS A 273 32.41 -7.50 60.87
C CYS A 273 31.20 -7.11 61.73
N THR A 274 31.45 -6.44 62.86
CA THR A 274 30.41 -6.06 63.83
C THR A 274 30.43 -4.56 64.13
N SER A 275 29.41 -4.07 64.83
CA SER A 275 29.29 -2.65 65.21
C SER A 275 30.20 -2.23 66.36
N SER A 276 31.05 -3.13 66.86
CA SER A 276 31.96 -2.87 67.98
C SER A 276 33.36 -3.40 67.69
N LEU A 277 33.92 -2.96 66.56
CA LEU A 277 35.31 -3.26 66.21
C LEU A 277 36.24 -2.46 67.14
N ALA A 278 37.08 -3.16 67.90
CA ALA A 278 37.97 -2.53 68.88
C ALA A 278 39.08 -1.72 68.19
N ALA A 279 39.51 -0.62 68.82
CA ALA A 279 40.64 0.18 68.34
C ALA A 279 41.90 -0.70 68.16
N GLY A 280 42.53 -0.61 66.99
CA GLY A 280 43.68 -1.41 66.57
C GLY A 280 43.33 -2.78 65.98
N THR A 281 42.04 -3.12 65.77
CA THR A 281 41.61 -4.41 65.19
C THR A 281 41.05 -4.24 63.77
N SER A 282 41.09 -5.33 63.01
CA SER A 282 40.56 -5.41 61.64
C SER A 282 39.60 -6.59 61.45
N CYS A 283 38.74 -6.50 60.43
CA CYS A 283 37.83 -7.55 59.99
C CYS A 283 37.71 -7.55 58.45
N GLU A 284 37.36 -8.70 57.88
CA GLU A 284 37.21 -8.91 56.43
C GLU A 284 35.74 -9.27 56.11
N PRO A 285 34.97 -8.39 55.46
CA PRO A 285 33.56 -8.66 55.10
C PRO A 285 33.44 -9.71 53.98
N THR A 286 32.26 -10.30 53.79
CA THR A 286 32.04 -11.37 52.81
C THR A 286 31.43 -10.83 51.51
N CYS A 287 32.02 -11.14 50.35
CA CYS A 287 31.45 -10.77 49.05
C CYS A 287 30.35 -11.73 48.58
N ASN A 288 29.38 -11.21 47.82
CA ASN A 288 28.38 -12.01 47.13
C ASN A 288 29.04 -12.88 46.03
N GLY A 289 28.35 -13.94 45.59
CA GLY A 289 28.82 -14.78 44.49
C GLY A 289 29.13 -13.97 43.23
N GLY A 290 30.24 -14.29 42.57
CA GLY A 290 30.75 -13.55 41.40
C GLY A 290 31.63 -12.34 41.73
N TYR A 291 31.95 -12.11 43.01
CA TYR A 291 32.84 -11.03 43.45
C TYR A 291 33.97 -11.56 44.35
N THR A 292 35.14 -10.95 44.22
CA THR A 292 36.33 -11.25 45.03
C THR A 292 36.61 -10.09 45.98
N LEU A 293 36.82 -10.40 47.26
CA LEU A 293 37.17 -9.40 48.26
C LEU A 293 38.59 -8.88 48.02
N THR A 294 38.74 -7.56 48.08
CA THR A 294 40.04 -6.89 48.19
C THR A 294 39.99 -5.92 49.37
N GLY A 295 41.12 -5.77 50.07
CA GLY A 295 41.22 -4.88 51.23
C GLY A 295 40.58 -5.43 52.51
N SER A 296 40.42 -4.55 53.51
CA SER A 296 39.91 -4.90 54.85
C SER A 296 39.32 -3.68 55.56
N ARG A 297 38.59 -3.91 56.66
CA ARG A 297 38.11 -2.87 57.56
C ARG A 297 38.94 -2.84 58.82
N SER A 298 39.53 -1.70 59.15
CA SER A 298 40.38 -1.52 60.33
C SER A 298 39.91 -0.33 61.17
N CYS A 299 39.85 -0.49 62.49
CA CYS A 299 39.51 0.60 63.41
C CYS A 299 40.78 1.19 64.02
N ASP A 300 41.04 2.48 63.86
CA ASP A 300 42.17 3.17 64.52
C ASP A 300 41.78 3.82 65.86
N GLY A 301 40.56 3.55 66.35
CA GLY A 301 40.03 4.05 67.61
C GLY A 301 39.37 5.42 67.55
N GLN A 302 39.38 6.07 66.39
CA GLN A 302 38.59 7.28 66.13
C GLN A 302 37.78 7.16 64.83
N SER A 303 38.31 6.43 63.85
CA SER A 303 37.72 6.26 62.53
C SER A 303 37.86 4.82 62.02
N LEU A 304 36.87 4.39 61.25
CA LEU A 304 36.93 3.13 60.52
C LEU A 304 37.65 3.39 59.18
N ALA A 305 38.83 2.84 59.02
CA ALA A 305 39.49 2.72 57.72
C ALA A 305 38.87 1.54 56.97
N ASP A 306 37.90 1.82 56.11
CA ASP A 306 37.28 0.83 55.23
C ASP A 306 37.96 0.83 53.86
N THR A 307 38.77 -0.18 53.60
CA THR A 307 39.37 -0.43 52.28
C THR A 307 38.76 -1.65 51.59
N ALA A 308 37.72 -2.24 52.18
CA ALA A 308 37.11 -3.45 51.67
C ALA A 308 36.27 -3.14 50.41
N ALA A 309 36.61 -3.79 49.32
CA ALA A 309 35.88 -3.69 48.05
C ALA A 309 35.66 -5.09 47.47
N CYS A 310 34.40 -5.39 47.15
CA CYS A 310 34.03 -6.56 46.36
C CYS A 310 34.18 -6.22 44.88
N ASN A 311 35.28 -6.65 44.29
CA ASN A 311 35.52 -6.46 42.87
C ASN A 311 34.89 -7.61 42.12
N ALA A 312 34.15 -7.29 41.07
CA ALA A 312 33.54 -8.32 40.24
C ALA A 312 34.62 -9.21 39.64
N ILE A 313 34.33 -10.50 39.53
CA ILE A 313 35.16 -11.41 38.74
C ILE A 313 34.95 -11.02 37.28
N TRP A 314 36.08 -10.77 36.60
CA TRP A 314 36.12 -10.44 35.18
C TRP A 314 36.76 -11.58 34.44
N CYS A 315 35.97 -12.25 33.62
CA CYS A 315 36.44 -13.29 32.73
C CYS A 315 36.76 -12.69 31.35
N ASP A 316 37.70 -13.30 30.65
CA ASP A 316 37.96 -12.97 29.25
C ASP A 316 36.71 -13.27 28.38
N PRO A 317 36.62 -12.68 27.17
CA PRO A 317 35.60 -13.08 26.21
C PRO A 317 35.55 -14.60 26.00
N ASP A 318 34.35 -15.14 25.80
CA ASP A 318 34.04 -16.59 25.73
C ASP A 318 34.18 -17.38 27.04
N TYR A 319 34.25 -16.68 28.16
CA TYR A 319 34.15 -17.27 29.50
C TYR A 319 32.98 -16.67 30.29
N TYR A 320 32.44 -17.43 31.23
CA TYR A 320 31.38 -17.02 32.15
C TYR A 320 31.75 -17.39 33.59
N VAL A 321 31.15 -16.69 34.56
CA VAL A 321 31.37 -16.88 35.99
C VAL A 321 30.41 -17.95 36.52
N GLU A 322 30.97 -19.04 37.05
CA GLU A 322 30.27 -20.10 37.77
C GLU A 322 31.10 -20.48 39.00
N ASP A 323 30.47 -20.61 40.17
CA ASP A 323 31.15 -20.96 41.44
C ASP A 323 32.40 -20.09 41.75
N ASN A 324 32.35 -18.80 41.43
CA ASN A 324 33.46 -17.85 41.58
C ASN A 324 34.72 -18.17 40.74
N GLU A 325 34.57 -18.94 39.67
CA GLU A 325 35.63 -19.23 38.70
C GLU A 325 35.18 -18.89 37.27
N CYS A 326 36.15 -18.61 36.39
CA CYS A 326 35.89 -18.40 34.96
C CYS A 326 35.87 -19.73 34.22
N LYS A 327 34.70 -20.09 33.67
CA LYS A 327 34.49 -21.30 32.90
C LYS A 327 34.29 -20.97 31.43
N ALA A 328 34.92 -21.75 30.56
CA ALA A 328 34.81 -21.56 29.12
C ALA A 328 33.39 -21.87 28.61
N CYS A 329 32.92 -21.08 27.66
CA CYS A 329 31.70 -21.36 26.92
C CYS A 329 31.85 -22.63 26.07
N ALA A 330 30.74 -23.37 25.93
CA ALA A 330 30.69 -24.52 25.03
C ALA A 330 30.82 -24.05 23.57
N THR A 331 31.36 -24.90 22.70
CA THR A 331 31.46 -24.66 21.26
C THR A 331 30.10 -24.29 20.67
N GLY A 332 29.99 -23.15 19.96
CA GLY A 332 28.73 -22.63 19.44
C GLY A 332 27.99 -21.66 20.38
N THR A 333 28.56 -21.39 21.55
CA THR A 333 28.09 -20.35 22.47
C THR A 333 29.22 -19.36 22.77
N THR A 334 28.89 -18.10 23.01
CA THR A 334 29.85 -17.04 23.32
C THR A 334 29.38 -16.24 24.52
N SER A 335 30.33 -15.61 25.19
CA SER A 335 30.09 -14.65 26.28
C SER A 335 30.90 -13.40 25.99
N ALA A 336 30.35 -12.22 26.32
CA ALA A 336 31.10 -10.97 26.22
C ALA A 336 32.28 -10.89 27.21
N GLY A 337 32.41 -11.88 28.11
CA GLY A 337 33.32 -11.83 29.24
C GLY A 337 32.79 -10.93 30.35
N GLY A 338 33.69 -10.46 31.21
CA GLY A 338 33.33 -9.70 32.40
C GLY A 338 32.62 -10.58 33.43
N SER A 339 31.48 -10.11 33.94
CA SER A 339 30.71 -10.77 35.01
C SER A 339 29.52 -11.59 34.50
N ALA A 340 29.54 -11.98 33.22
CA ALA A 340 28.50 -12.81 32.62
C ALA A 340 28.40 -14.15 33.36
N THR A 341 27.19 -14.60 33.71
CA THR A 341 26.95 -15.87 34.41
C THR A 341 26.43 -16.98 33.49
N THR A 342 26.26 -16.69 32.20
CA THR A 342 25.79 -17.64 31.19
C THR A 342 26.44 -17.35 29.84
N CYS A 343 26.52 -18.36 28.98
CA CYS A 343 26.89 -18.20 27.58
C CYS A 343 25.63 -18.09 26.71
N THR A 344 25.70 -17.31 25.65
CA THR A 344 24.61 -17.14 24.69
C THR A 344 24.95 -17.88 23.40
N VAL A 345 23.96 -18.53 22.78
CA VAL A 345 24.14 -19.20 21.49
C VAL A 345 24.55 -18.20 20.42
N ASN A 346 25.60 -18.52 19.66
CA ASN A 346 26.13 -17.67 18.61
C ASN A 346 26.65 -18.52 17.44
N CYS A 347 25.73 -19.03 16.63
CA CYS A 347 26.07 -19.74 15.41
C CYS A 347 26.45 -18.78 14.27
N ASP A 348 27.32 -19.21 13.37
CA ASP A 348 27.68 -18.42 12.20
C ASP A 348 26.50 -18.28 11.22
N ALA A 349 26.61 -17.35 10.27
CA ALA A 349 25.66 -17.26 9.17
C ALA A 349 25.59 -18.59 8.40
N ASN A 350 24.38 -19.01 8.02
CA ASN A 350 24.07 -20.34 7.48
C ASN A 350 24.27 -21.52 8.45
N GLN A 351 24.24 -21.27 9.76
CA GLN A 351 24.12 -22.31 10.78
C GLN A 351 22.88 -22.08 11.65
N TYR A 352 22.41 -23.14 12.28
CA TYR A 352 21.33 -23.11 13.28
C TYR A 352 21.75 -23.93 14.50
N TRP A 353 21.19 -23.59 15.65
CA TRP A 353 21.38 -24.29 16.91
C TRP A 353 20.41 -25.46 17.02
N ASP A 354 20.93 -26.68 17.13
CA ASP A 354 20.12 -27.90 17.23
C ASP A 354 19.69 -28.24 18.67
N GLY A 355 20.21 -27.51 19.66
CA GLY A 355 20.04 -27.79 21.09
C GLY A 355 21.37 -27.98 21.82
N ASP A 356 22.38 -28.49 21.11
CA ASP A 356 23.69 -28.85 21.64
C ASP A 356 24.85 -28.20 20.86
N SER A 357 24.70 -27.95 19.55
CA SER A 357 25.75 -27.40 18.69
C SER A 357 25.19 -26.61 17.49
N CYS A 358 26.09 -25.89 16.80
CA CYS A 358 25.77 -25.14 15.58
C CYS A 358 25.92 -26.03 14.35
N GLU A 359 24.79 -26.35 13.73
CA GLU A 359 24.69 -27.20 12.55
C GLU A 359 24.53 -26.38 11.28
N ALA A 360 25.14 -26.83 10.19
CA ALA A 360 25.07 -26.14 8.90
C ALA A 360 23.67 -26.28 8.28
N CYS A 361 23.18 -25.18 7.70
CA CYS A 361 21.96 -25.19 6.90
C CYS A 361 22.12 -26.07 5.66
N LEU A 362 21.05 -26.79 5.30
CA LEU A 362 20.99 -27.58 4.07
C LEU A 362 21.12 -26.65 2.84
N VAL A 363 21.70 -27.15 1.76
CA VAL A 363 21.84 -26.40 0.50
C VAL A 363 20.47 -25.88 0.04
N GLY A 364 20.38 -24.59 -0.28
CA GLY A 364 19.12 -23.92 -0.63
C GLY A 364 18.34 -23.37 0.56
N THR A 365 18.88 -23.47 1.78
CA THR A 365 18.37 -22.80 2.98
C THR A 365 19.45 -21.91 3.60
N THR A 366 19.04 -20.93 4.40
CA THR A 366 19.93 -20.00 5.09
C THR A 366 19.39 -19.67 6.47
N SER A 367 20.28 -19.18 7.33
CA SER A 367 19.97 -18.67 8.66
C SER A 367 20.87 -17.45 8.89
N ALA A 368 20.36 -16.46 9.63
CA ALA A 368 21.15 -15.30 10.03
C ALA A 368 22.28 -15.65 11.02
N GLY A 369 22.31 -16.88 11.53
CA GLY A 369 23.18 -17.28 12.63
C GLY A 369 22.61 -16.84 13.98
N GLY A 370 23.45 -16.69 14.99
CA GLY A 370 23.04 -16.38 16.35
C GLY A 370 22.32 -17.57 16.98
N SER A 371 21.16 -17.30 17.61
CA SER A 371 20.33 -18.29 18.30
C SER A 371 19.24 -18.92 17.43
N ALA A 372 19.36 -18.84 16.10
CA ALA A 372 18.37 -19.41 15.18
C ALA A 372 18.31 -20.94 15.35
N THR A 373 17.12 -21.52 15.49
CA THR A 373 16.93 -22.97 15.67
C THR A 373 16.46 -23.68 14.40
N THR A 374 16.27 -22.94 13.31
CA THR A 374 15.85 -23.47 12.01
C THR A 374 16.47 -22.66 10.87
N CYS A 375 16.67 -23.31 9.72
CA CYS A 375 17.03 -22.64 8.47
C CYS A 375 15.77 -22.36 7.65
N THR A 376 15.77 -21.23 6.93
CA THR A 376 14.69 -20.82 6.03
C THR A 376 15.12 -20.99 4.58
N ALA A 377 14.21 -21.37 3.69
CA ALA A 377 14.49 -21.50 2.26
C ALA A 377 15.02 -20.20 1.65
N ASN A 378 16.06 -20.30 0.82
CA ASN A 378 16.70 -19.20 0.14
C ASN A 378 17.16 -19.62 -1.26
N CYS A 379 16.22 -19.66 -2.19
CA CYS A 379 16.47 -20.02 -3.58
C CYS A 379 16.91 -18.82 -4.42
N ASP A 380 17.64 -19.07 -5.51
CA ASP A 380 18.04 -18.02 -6.44
C ASP A 380 16.84 -17.45 -7.21
N ALA A 381 17.04 -16.33 -7.90
CA ALA A 381 16.06 -15.81 -8.84
C ALA A 381 15.69 -16.87 -9.90
N ASN A 382 14.41 -16.96 -10.24
CA ASN A 382 13.82 -18.03 -11.07
C ASN A 382 13.93 -19.44 -10.49
N GLN A 383 14.02 -19.57 -9.17
CA GLN A 383 13.82 -20.83 -8.46
C GLN A 383 12.71 -20.71 -7.41
N TYR A 384 12.20 -21.85 -6.97
CA TYR A 384 11.26 -21.99 -5.85
C TYR A 384 11.64 -23.17 -4.96
N TRP A 385 11.24 -23.12 -3.70
CA TRP A 385 11.45 -24.18 -2.72
C TRP A 385 10.34 -25.23 -2.79
N ASP A 386 10.68 -26.49 -3.07
CA ASP A 386 9.70 -27.59 -3.16
C ASP A 386 9.39 -28.27 -1.82
N GLY A 387 10.09 -27.89 -0.75
CA GLY A 387 10.03 -28.55 0.56
C GLY A 387 11.38 -29.12 0.98
N ASP A 388 12.19 -29.54 0.01
CA ASP A 388 13.48 -30.22 0.22
C ASP A 388 14.65 -29.49 -0.45
N SER A 389 14.41 -28.84 -1.59
CA SER A 389 15.45 -28.20 -2.40
C SER A 389 14.92 -27.08 -3.31
N CYS A 390 15.84 -26.26 -3.83
CA CYS A 390 15.51 -25.21 -4.79
C CYS A 390 15.37 -25.79 -6.20
N GLN A 391 14.16 -25.67 -6.75
CA GLN A 391 13.80 -26.11 -8.09
C GLN A 391 13.73 -24.94 -9.05
N ALA A 392 14.14 -25.14 -10.30
CA ALA A 392 14.00 -24.13 -11.34
C ALA A 392 12.52 -23.86 -11.64
N CYS A 393 12.19 -22.58 -11.87
CA CYS A 393 10.85 -22.20 -12.30
C CYS A 393 10.49 -22.90 -13.62
N PRO A 394 9.28 -23.49 -13.72
CA PRO A 394 8.82 -24.05 -14.99
C PRO A 394 8.78 -23.00 -16.09
N VAL A 395 8.96 -23.44 -17.34
CA VAL A 395 9.13 -22.57 -18.51
C VAL A 395 8.04 -21.51 -18.59
N GLY A 396 8.46 -20.26 -18.76
CA GLY A 396 7.56 -19.11 -18.91
C GLY A 396 7.02 -18.54 -17.60
N SER A 397 7.52 -18.99 -16.44
CA SER A 397 7.27 -18.38 -15.13
C SER A 397 8.54 -17.78 -14.53
N THR A 398 8.38 -16.89 -13.57
CA THR A 398 9.48 -16.23 -12.87
C THR A 398 9.23 -16.17 -11.37
N SER A 399 10.31 -16.15 -10.59
CA SER A 399 10.28 -15.97 -9.13
C SER A 399 11.43 -15.05 -8.74
N ALA A 400 11.23 -14.24 -7.70
CA ALA A 400 12.31 -13.44 -7.12
C ALA A 400 13.34 -14.29 -6.34
N GLY A 401 13.04 -15.58 -6.11
CA GLY A 401 13.84 -16.45 -5.23
C GLY A 401 13.45 -16.29 -3.77
N GLY A 402 14.38 -16.59 -2.85
CA GLY A 402 14.15 -16.60 -1.41
C GLY A 402 13.32 -17.79 -0.96
N ALA A 403 12.33 -17.53 -0.09
CA ALA A 403 11.44 -18.56 0.47
C ALA A 403 10.20 -18.85 -0.41
N ALA A 404 10.20 -18.41 -1.67
CA ALA A 404 9.07 -18.63 -2.58
C ALA A 404 8.86 -20.14 -2.82
N THR A 405 7.66 -20.64 -2.58
CA THR A 405 7.29 -22.06 -2.80
C THR A 405 6.67 -22.32 -4.18
N SER A 406 6.57 -21.27 -5.00
CA SER A 406 6.07 -21.34 -6.37
C SER A 406 6.60 -20.16 -7.19
N CYS A 407 6.54 -20.28 -8.50
CA CYS A 407 6.82 -19.25 -9.47
C CYS A 407 5.53 -18.64 -10.02
N THR A 408 5.59 -17.44 -10.54
CA THR A 408 4.42 -16.72 -11.06
C THR A 408 4.45 -16.63 -12.57
N CYS A 409 3.33 -16.94 -13.22
CA CYS A 409 3.15 -16.70 -14.65
C CYS A 409 2.99 -15.20 -14.93
N PRO A 410 3.55 -14.70 -16.04
CA PRO A 410 3.42 -13.30 -16.44
C PRO A 410 1.97 -12.98 -16.89
N ALA A 411 1.69 -11.69 -17.10
CA ALA A 411 0.36 -11.23 -17.49
C ALA A 411 -0.12 -11.90 -18.79
N ASN A 412 -1.44 -12.12 -18.86
CA ASN A 412 -2.13 -12.83 -19.94
C ASN A 412 -1.75 -14.31 -20.10
N LYS A 413 -1.11 -14.92 -19.10
CA LYS A 413 -0.91 -16.37 -19.02
C LYS A 413 -1.52 -16.97 -17.76
N TYR A 414 -1.88 -18.25 -17.81
CA TYR A 414 -2.45 -19.00 -16.70
C TYR A 414 -1.68 -20.30 -16.43
N ALA A 415 -1.81 -20.84 -15.22
CA ALA A 415 -1.12 -22.04 -14.76
C ALA A 415 -1.79 -23.30 -15.32
N ALA A 416 -1.33 -23.80 -16.45
CA ALA A 416 -1.82 -25.04 -17.04
C ALA A 416 -1.00 -26.24 -16.56
N LYS A 417 -1.67 -27.37 -16.34
CA LYS A 417 -1.03 -28.64 -15.98
C LYS A 417 -1.34 -29.71 -17.02
N SER A 418 -0.31 -30.42 -17.48
CA SER A 418 -0.45 -31.58 -18.36
C SER A 418 0.32 -32.74 -17.75
N GLY A 419 -0.41 -33.75 -17.24
CA GLY A 419 0.16 -34.81 -16.42
C GLY A 419 0.78 -34.24 -15.14
N SER A 420 2.10 -34.41 -14.96
CA SER A 420 2.86 -33.87 -13.82
C SER A 420 3.55 -32.53 -14.11
N THR A 421 3.43 -32.00 -15.34
CA THR A 421 4.19 -30.83 -15.78
C THR A 421 3.33 -29.57 -15.74
N TRP A 422 3.83 -28.53 -15.08
CA TRP A 422 3.23 -27.20 -15.04
C TRP A 422 3.83 -26.28 -16.10
N THR A 423 3.00 -25.46 -16.74
CA THR A 423 3.41 -24.49 -17.76
C THR A 423 2.52 -23.24 -17.71
N CYS A 424 3.06 -22.10 -18.13
CA CYS A 424 2.26 -20.89 -18.33
C CYS A 424 1.68 -20.87 -19.75
N ALA A 425 0.38 -21.17 -19.87
CA ALA A 425 -0.36 -21.13 -21.14
C ALA A 425 -0.95 -19.74 -21.40
N ASP A 426 -1.01 -19.32 -22.66
CA ASP A 426 -1.55 -18.01 -23.05
C ASP A 426 -3.08 -17.95 -22.97
N CYS A 427 -3.61 -16.81 -22.50
CA CYS A 427 -5.01 -16.45 -22.70
C CYS A 427 -5.21 -16.10 -24.18
N THR A 428 -6.16 -16.77 -24.84
CA THR A 428 -6.46 -16.55 -26.25
C THR A 428 -7.66 -15.61 -26.44
N ALA A 429 -7.95 -15.24 -27.69
CA ALA A 429 -9.11 -14.42 -28.07
C ALA A 429 -9.24 -13.08 -27.31
N GLY A 430 -8.10 -12.42 -27.04
CA GLY A 430 -8.05 -11.10 -26.40
C GLY A 430 -8.41 -11.10 -24.91
N ARG A 431 -8.55 -12.27 -24.28
CA ARG A 431 -8.77 -12.39 -22.84
C ARG A 431 -7.53 -11.98 -22.07
N THR A 432 -7.75 -11.45 -20.87
CA THR A 432 -6.67 -10.92 -20.03
C THR A 432 -6.63 -11.59 -18.68
N LYS A 433 -5.43 -11.81 -18.14
CA LYS A 433 -5.22 -12.29 -16.78
C LYS A 433 -4.09 -11.49 -16.13
N ALA A 434 -4.25 -11.18 -14.85
CA ALA A 434 -3.16 -10.59 -14.07
C ALA A 434 -2.00 -11.57 -13.93
N ALA A 435 -0.78 -11.07 -13.68
CA ALA A 435 0.40 -11.90 -13.45
C ALA A 435 0.35 -12.51 -12.03
N ASN A 436 -0.59 -13.42 -11.77
CA ASN A 436 -0.84 -13.96 -10.42
C ASN A 436 -1.07 -15.48 -10.38
N SER A 437 -0.96 -16.19 -11.50
CA SER A 437 -1.02 -17.65 -11.51
C SER A 437 0.26 -18.25 -10.96
N ALA A 438 0.16 -19.04 -9.89
CA ALA A 438 1.28 -19.73 -9.27
C ALA A 438 1.52 -21.12 -9.89
N ILE A 439 2.78 -21.46 -10.18
CA ILE A 439 3.23 -22.78 -10.60
C ILE A 439 4.46 -23.23 -9.80
N PRO A 440 4.50 -24.45 -9.25
CA PRO A 440 3.42 -25.43 -9.24
C PRO A 440 2.22 -24.95 -8.38
N GLY A 441 1.01 -25.19 -8.89
CA GLY A 441 -0.25 -24.92 -8.18
C GLY A 441 -0.82 -26.17 -7.52
N THR A 442 -2.05 -26.08 -7.00
CA THR A 442 -2.79 -27.24 -6.47
C THR A 442 -3.71 -27.86 -7.53
N GLY A 443 -3.94 -29.17 -7.46
CA GLY A 443 -4.91 -29.87 -8.32
C GLY A 443 -4.48 -30.04 -9.78
N ASP A 444 -5.46 -29.94 -10.69
CA ASP A 444 -5.36 -30.26 -12.12
C ASP A 444 -4.93 -29.07 -13.01
N GLY A 445 -4.54 -27.95 -12.39
CA GLY A 445 -4.24 -26.72 -13.10
C GLY A 445 -5.48 -25.94 -13.53
N GLU A 446 -5.26 -24.71 -13.96
CA GLU A 446 -6.33 -23.81 -14.39
C GLU A 446 -6.71 -24.09 -15.85
N THR A 447 -7.96 -23.79 -16.21
CA THR A 447 -8.43 -23.83 -17.61
C THR A 447 -8.61 -22.42 -18.12
N GLU A 448 -8.41 -22.18 -19.41
CA GLU A 448 -8.54 -20.84 -19.97
C GLU A 448 -9.90 -20.18 -19.67
N ALA A 449 -10.99 -20.97 -19.71
CA ALA A 449 -12.35 -20.50 -19.45
C ALA A 449 -12.58 -20.05 -18.00
N SER A 450 -11.88 -20.64 -17.04
CA SER A 450 -11.97 -20.27 -15.62
C SER A 450 -10.89 -19.27 -15.19
N ALA A 451 -9.77 -19.23 -15.89
CA ALA A 451 -8.59 -18.48 -15.53
C ALA A 451 -8.56 -17.06 -16.13
N CYS A 452 -8.96 -16.92 -17.39
CA CYS A 452 -8.77 -15.70 -18.15
C CYS A 452 -10.04 -14.84 -18.10
N GLY A 453 -9.89 -13.58 -17.69
CA GLY A 453 -10.97 -12.61 -17.65
C GLY A 453 -11.46 -12.23 -19.04
N ALA A 454 -12.68 -11.70 -19.11
CA ALA A 454 -13.29 -11.26 -20.36
C ALA A 454 -12.41 -10.22 -21.09
N ALA A 455 -12.35 -10.31 -22.41
CA ALA A 455 -11.68 -9.31 -23.24
C ALA A 455 -12.27 -7.92 -22.96
N SER A 456 -11.40 -6.96 -22.65
CA SER A 456 -11.78 -5.56 -22.38
C SER A 456 -11.82 -4.70 -23.64
N SER A 457 -11.09 -5.13 -24.68
CA SER A 457 -11.08 -4.54 -26.02
C SER A 457 -10.59 -5.57 -27.05
N CYS A 458 -11.08 -5.48 -28.27
CA CYS A 458 -10.73 -6.32 -29.41
C CYS A 458 -10.11 -5.50 -30.53
N SER A 459 -9.46 -6.19 -31.46
CA SER A 459 -8.89 -5.53 -32.65
C SER A 459 -10.00 -5.02 -33.59
N ALA A 460 -9.66 -4.14 -34.53
CA ALA A 460 -10.62 -3.65 -35.52
C ALA A 460 -11.34 -4.81 -36.24
N ASN A 461 -12.64 -4.64 -36.52
CA ASN A 461 -13.51 -5.67 -37.09
C ASN A 461 -13.68 -6.93 -36.20
N GLN A 462 -13.66 -6.74 -34.88
CA GLN A 462 -14.02 -7.75 -33.90
C GLN A 462 -14.99 -7.18 -32.86
N TYR A 463 -15.75 -8.06 -32.21
CA TYR A 463 -16.68 -7.69 -31.16
C TYR A 463 -16.61 -8.65 -29.97
N ILE A 464 -16.97 -8.17 -28.79
CA ILE A 464 -16.94 -8.97 -27.56
C ILE A 464 -18.22 -9.82 -27.46
N SER A 465 -18.07 -11.14 -27.51
CA SER A 465 -19.16 -12.11 -27.31
C SER A 465 -18.73 -13.20 -26.34
N GLY A 466 -19.54 -13.49 -25.31
CA GLY A 466 -19.19 -14.49 -24.29
C GLY A 466 -17.85 -14.19 -23.58
N GLY A 467 -17.45 -12.92 -23.51
CA GLY A 467 -16.17 -12.49 -22.92
C GLY A 467 -14.93 -12.77 -23.78
N ALA A 468 -15.08 -13.14 -25.06
CA ALA A 468 -13.98 -13.29 -26.01
C ALA A 468 -14.16 -12.35 -27.20
N CYS A 469 -13.06 -12.05 -27.89
CA CYS A 469 -13.09 -11.36 -29.18
C CYS A 469 -13.50 -12.31 -30.31
N THR A 470 -14.61 -11.99 -30.97
CA THR A 470 -15.14 -12.70 -32.13
C THR A 470 -14.98 -11.82 -33.36
N ALA A 471 -14.51 -12.38 -34.48
CA ALA A 471 -14.39 -11.64 -35.73
C ALA A 471 -15.77 -11.24 -36.29
N CYS A 472 -15.86 -10.03 -36.84
CA CYS A 472 -17.01 -9.62 -37.62
C CYS A 472 -17.10 -10.48 -38.90
N PRO A 473 -18.29 -11.00 -39.25
CA PRO A 473 -18.49 -11.71 -40.51
C PRO A 473 -18.30 -10.78 -41.70
N ALA A 474 -18.12 -11.36 -42.89
CA ALA A 474 -17.97 -10.57 -44.12
C ALA A 474 -19.15 -9.61 -44.33
N GLN A 475 -18.87 -8.44 -44.93
CA GLN A 475 -19.82 -7.35 -45.14
C GLN A 475 -20.36 -6.76 -43.82
N SER A 476 -19.54 -6.77 -42.77
CA SER A 476 -19.78 -6.03 -41.53
C SER A 476 -18.50 -5.49 -40.94
N THR A 477 -18.62 -4.39 -40.19
CA THR A 477 -17.51 -3.75 -39.50
C THR A 477 -17.83 -3.51 -38.03
N SER A 478 -16.78 -3.31 -37.22
CA SER A 478 -16.89 -2.69 -35.91
C SER A 478 -15.82 -1.61 -35.79
N ASP A 479 -16.27 -0.39 -35.50
CA ASP A 479 -15.39 0.78 -35.48
C ASP A 479 -14.81 1.07 -34.08
N ASP A 480 -15.33 0.39 -33.06
CA ASP A 480 -14.95 0.60 -31.66
C ASP A 480 -14.34 -0.69 -31.07
N ALA A 481 -13.17 -0.57 -30.44
CA ALA A 481 -12.46 -1.68 -29.84
C ALA A 481 -13.25 -2.38 -28.71
N LYS A 482 -14.25 -1.72 -28.11
CA LYS A 482 -15.15 -2.26 -27.07
C LYS A 482 -16.52 -2.64 -27.64
N SER A 483 -16.67 -2.69 -28.96
CA SER A 483 -17.92 -3.06 -29.61
C SER A 483 -18.40 -4.43 -29.12
N LYS A 484 -19.68 -4.50 -28.73
CA LYS A 484 -20.37 -5.76 -28.42
C LYS A 484 -21.12 -6.32 -29.62
N TYR A 485 -21.02 -5.65 -30.75
CA TYR A 485 -21.69 -6.01 -31.99
C TYR A 485 -20.91 -5.54 -33.22
N CYS A 486 -21.14 -6.18 -34.36
CA CYS A 486 -20.76 -5.67 -35.68
C CYS A 486 -21.97 -5.04 -36.38
N VAL A 487 -21.75 -4.15 -37.32
CA VAL A 487 -22.79 -3.52 -38.14
C VAL A 487 -22.63 -3.97 -39.58
N CYS A 488 -23.68 -4.51 -40.20
CA CYS A 488 -23.64 -4.86 -41.63
C CYS A 488 -23.50 -3.60 -42.50
N ASP A 489 -22.69 -3.70 -43.54
CA ASP A 489 -22.47 -2.64 -44.52
C ASP A 489 -23.76 -2.27 -45.28
N GLY A 490 -23.78 -1.09 -45.90
CA GLY A 490 -24.94 -0.62 -46.66
C GLY A 490 -25.37 -1.62 -47.75
N GLY A 491 -26.68 -1.91 -47.82
CA GLY A 491 -27.21 -2.93 -48.73
C GLY A 491 -27.13 -4.36 -48.17
N HIS A 492 -26.73 -4.54 -46.91
CA HIS A 492 -26.69 -5.84 -46.25
C HIS A 492 -27.46 -5.83 -44.91
N TYR A 493 -28.00 -6.99 -44.55
CA TYR A 493 -28.80 -7.21 -43.35
C TYR A 493 -28.35 -8.45 -42.58
N ALA A 494 -28.34 -8.36 -41.24
CA ALA A 494 -27.94 -9.43 -40.34
C ALA A 494 -28.91 -10.62 -40.40
N ILE A 495 -28.39 -11.82 -40.66
CA ILE A 495 -29.13 -13.08 -40.65
C ILE A 495 -28.37 -14.13 -39.83
N LYS A 496 -29.10 -15.08 -39.25
CA LYS A 496 -28.49 -16.21 -38.52
C LYS A 496 -28.73 -17.51 -39.27
N THR A 497 -27.66 -18.14 -39.76
CA THR A 497 -27.71 -19.41 -40.50
C THR A 497 -26.98 -20.47 -39.69
N ALA A 498 -27.65 -21.57 -39.35
CA ALA A 498 -27.08 -22.68 -38.58
C ALA A 498 -26.36 -22.25 -37.27
N GLY A 499 -26.87 -21.23 -36.60
CA GLY A 499 -26.30 -20.70 -35.34
C GLY A 499 -25.21 -19.63 -35.51
N VAL A 500 -24.75 -19.37 -36.73
CA VAL A 500 -23.72 -18.37 -37.06
C VAL A 500 -24.37 -17.12 -37.66
N TRP A 501 -23.92 -15.94 -37.23
CA TRP A 501 -24.38 -14.66 -37.79
C TRP A 501 -23.62 -14.30 -39.06
N ASN A 502 -24.35 -13.85 -40.08
CA ASN A 502 -23.82 -13.39 -41.37
C ASN A 502 -24.58 -12.14 -41.84
N CYS A 503 -24.03 -11.41 -42.82
CA CYS A 503 -24.73 -10.32 -43.50
C CYS A 503 -25.15 -10.78 -44.90
N ALA A 504 -26.46 -10.75 -45.18
CA ALA A 504 -27.02 -11.07 -46.49
C ALA A 504 -27.44 -9.80 -47.24
N VAL A 505 -27.39 -9.82 -48.56
CA VAL A 505 -27.78 -8.69 -49.40
C VAL A 505 -29.26 -8.35 -49.19
N CYS A 506 -29.56 -7.11 -48.81
CA CYS A 506 -30.89 -6.50 -48.75
C CYS A 506 -30.74 -5.04 -49.21
N GLU A 507 -30.99 -4.79 -50.49
CA GLU A 507 -30.85 -3.46 -51.08
C GLU A 507 -31.78 -2.45 -50.36
N GLY A 508 -31.18 -1.36 -49.87
CA GLY A 508 -31.88 -0.33 -49.10
C GLY A 508 -31.86 -0.52 -47.57
N ALA A 509 -31.39 -1.66 -47.05
CA ALA A 509 -31.15 -1.84 -45.62
C ALA A 509 -29.79 -1.26 -45.20
N THR A 510 -29.75 -0.57 -44.05
CA THR A 510 -28.52 -0.05 -43.45
C THR A 510 -28.56 -0.20 -41.93
N GLY A 511 -27.45 -0.62 -41.32
CA GLY A 511 -27.25 -0.50 -39.88
C GLY A 511 -27.73 -1.66 -39.00
N SER A 512 -27.98 -2.86 -39.57
CA SER A 512 -28.34 -4.04 -38.77
C SER A 512 -27.13 -4.52 -37.94
N ARG A 513 -27.37 -4.86 -36.67
CA ARG A 513 -26.32 -5.25 -35.72
C ARG A 513 -26.20 -6.77 -35.60
N ILE A 514 -25.01 -7.28 -35.33
CA ILE A 514 -24.73 -8.69 -35.04
C ILE A 514 -24.05 -8.77 -33.68
N PRO A 515 -24.55 -9.51 -32.68
CA PRO A 515 -25.78 -10.30 -32.69
C PRO A 515 -27.05 -9.44 -32.54
N GLN A 516 -28.19 -9.86 -33.10
CA GLN A 516 -29.50 -9.25 -32.82
C GLN A 516 -30.18 -9.92 -31.63
N GLU A 517 -31.05 -9.17 -30.94
CA GLU A 517 -32.02 -9.75 -30.00
C GLU A 517 -33.10 -10.49 -30.82
N SER A 518 -33.45 -11.69 -30.38
CA SER A 518 -34.39 -12.58 -31.07
C SER A 518 -35.73 -11.86 -31.34
N GLY A 519 -36.09 -11.68 -32.62
CA GLY A 519 -37.35 -11.06 -33.04
C GLY A 519 -37.26 -10.04 -34.19
N GLU A 520 -36.08 -9.79 -34.77
CA GLU A 520 -35.87 -8.76 -35.80
C GLU A 520 -35.78 -9.27 -37.25
N ASP A 521 -36.12 -10.53 -37.51
CA ASP A 521 -36.08 -11.17 -38.82
C ASP A 521 -37.12 -10.57 -39.83
N ALA A 522 -37.98 -9.64 -39.38
CA ALA A 522 -39.12 -9.09 -40.15
C ALA A 522 -38.94 -7.67 -40.75
N LYS A 523 -37.79 -6.99 -40.55
CA LYS A 523 -37.61 -5.59 -41.01
C LYS A 523 -37.22 -5.43 -42.50
N CYS A 524 -36.46 -6.36 -43.10
CA CYS A 524 -36.10 -6.27 -44.52
C CYS A 524 -37.32 -6.47 -45.45
N ALA A 525 -38.18 -7.46 -45.15
CA ALA A 525 -39.40 -7.70 -45.95
C ALA A 525 -40.41 -6.54 -45.91
N SER A 526 -40.54 -5.86 -44.75
CA SER A 526 -41.45 -4.70 -44.62
C SER A 526 -40.92 -3.47 -45.34
N ALA A 527 -39.60 -3.22 -45.33
CA ALA A 527 -38.98 -2.13 -46.08
C ALA A 527 -39.11 -2.33 -47.61
N LEU A 528 -38.89 -3.55 -48.11
CA LEU A 528 -39.03 -3.88 -49.53
C LEU A 528 -40.49 -3.75 -50.02
N LYS A 529 -41.47 -4.20 -49.21
CA LYS A 529 -42.89 -4.00 -49.51
C LYS A 529 -43.28 -2.51 -49.56
N ALA A 530 -42.71 -1.69 -48.67
CA ALA A 530 -42.96 -0.25 -48.67
C ALA A 530 -42.37 0.47 -49.89
N ALA A 531 -41.18 0.05 -50.35
CA ALA A 531 -40.57 0.56 -51.59
C ALA A 531 -41.44 0.22 -52.81
N ALA A 532 -41.82 -1.05 -52.97
CA ALA A 532 -42.66 -1.51 -54.07
C ALA A 532 -44.07 -0.85 -54.07
N ALA A 533 -44.63 -0.55 -52.89
CA ALA A 533 -45.88 0.21 -52.78
C ALA A 533 -45.74 1.65 -53.27
N LYS A 534 -44.57 2.28 -53.07
CA LYS A 534 -44.27 3.64 -53.51
C LYS A 534 -44.11 3.71 -55.04
N SER A 535 -43.40 2.76 -55.65
CA SER A 535 -43.29 2.69 -57.12
C SER A 535 -44.60 2.32 -57.78
N ARG A 536 -45.43 1.45 -57.18
CA ARG A 536 -46.82 1.23 -57.60
C ARG A 536 -47.61 2.53 -57.62
N ALA A 537 -47.56 3.32 -56.54
CA ALA A 537 -48.28 4.61 -56.49
C ALA A 537 -47.83 5.57 -57.61
N ALA A 538 -46.52 5.64 -57.87
CA ALA A 538 -45.97 6.47 -58.94
C ALA A 538 -46.35 5.99 -60.36
N LEU A 539 -46.56 4.68 -60.54
CA LEU A 539 -46.99 4.07 -61.82
C LEU A 539 -48.47 4.31 -62.09
N LEU A 540 -49.32 4.30 -61.05
CA LEU A 540 -50.76 4.55 -61.17
C LEU A 540 -51.13 6.02 -61.35
N ASP A 541 -50.23 6.95 -61.02
CA ASP A 541 -50.47 8.40 -61.12
C ASP A 541 -50.60 8.87 -62.57
N ASP A 542 -49.93 8.19 -63.51
CA ASP A 542 -49.90 8.56 -64.92
C ASP A 542 -51.12 8.01 -65.73
N ILE A 543 -51.93 7.13 -65.12
CA ILE A 543 -53.07 6.51 -65.79
C ILE A 543 -54.34 7.34 -65.54
N ALA A 544 -54.87 7.95 -66.60
CA ALA A 544 -56.04 8.82 -66.51
C ALA A 544 -57.40 8.08 -66.55
N ASP A 545 -57.48 6.90 -67.18
CA ASP A 545 -58.71 6.11 -67.24
C ASP A 545 -58.89 5.29 -65.96
N GLU A 546 -59.99 5.51 -65.24
CA GLU A 546 -60.25 4.89 -63.93
C GLU A 546 -60.38 3.36 -63.99
N SER A 547 -60.85 2.80 -65.12
CA SER A 547 -60.97 1.35 -65.31
C SER A 547 -59.60 0.73 -65.58
N LEU A 548 -58.78 1.38 -66.39
CA LEU A 548 -57.38 0.98 -66.60
C LEU A 548 -56.54 1.14 -65.32
N LYS A 549 -56.80 2.17 -64.52
CA LYS A 549 -56.13 2.40 -63.24
C LYS A 549 -56.45 1.29 -62.24
N LYS A 550 -57.71 0.85 -62.14
CA LYS A 550 -58.12 -0.30 -61.31
C LYS A 550 -57.49 -1.61 -61.80
N LYS A 551 -57.42 -1.82 -63.13
CA LYS A 551 -56.71 -2.97 -63.72
C LYS A 551 -55.22 -2.96 -63.34
N ALA A 552 -54.55 -1.84 -63.57
CA ALA A 552 -53.13 -1.67 -63.23
C ALA A 552 -52.87 -1.83 -61.73
N GLN A 553 -53.78 -1.36 -60.88
CA GLN A 553 -53.69 -1.48 -59.43
C GLN A 553 -53.73 -2.95 -58.98
N LEU A 554 -54.70 -3.72 -59.48
CA LEU A 554 -54.83 -5.15 -59.17
C LEU A 554 -53.61 -5.94 -59.63
N LEU A 555 -53.11 -5.64 -60.84
CA LEU A 555 -51.90 -6.25 -61.39
C LEU A 555 -50.67 -5.91 -60.56
N ALA A 556 -50.50 -4.64 -60.17
CA ALA A 556 -49.37 -4.23 -59.34
C ALA A 556 -49.42 -4.85 -57.93
N ASP A 557 -50.59 -4.94 -57.31
CA ASP A 557 -50.74 -5.58 -55.99
C ASP A 557 -50.39 -7.08 -56.05
N ALA A 558 -50.87 -7.78 -57.08
CA ALA A 558 -50.53 -9.18 -57.31
C ALA A 558 -49.02 -9.38 -57.53
N ALA A 559 -48.38 -8.48 -58.29
CA ALA A 559 -46.93 -8.52 -58.51
C ALA A 559 -46.12 -8.32 -57.22
N ILE A 560 -46.51 -7.40 -56.34
CA ILE A 560 -45.85 -7.17 -55.03
C ILE A 560 -46.03 -8.39 -54.11
N ALA A 561 -47.20 -9.04 -54.17
CA ALA A 561 -47.49 -10.25 -53.40
C ALA A 561 -46.79 -11.50 -53.95
N GLY A 562 -46.23 -11.46 -55.17
CA GLY A 562 -45.68 -12.62 -55.86
C GLY A 562 -46.75 -13.59 -56.39
N GLU A 563 -47.99 -13.11 -56.53
CA GLU A 563 -49.14 -13.91 -56.95
C GLU A 563 -49.38 -13.80 -58.47
N LYS A 564 -50.03 -14.82 -59.04
CA LYS A 564 -50.57 -14.74 -60.41
C LYS A 564 -51.99 -14.15 -60.39
N VAL A 565 -52.46 -13.65 -61.52
CA VAL A 565 -53.85 -13.17 -61.66
C VAL A 565 -54.66 -14.11 -62.55
N LYS A 566 -55.99 -14.07 -62.40
CA LYS A 566 -56.94 -14.85 -63.20
C LYS A 566 -57.69 -13.90 -64.13
N LYS A 567 -57.90 -14.32 -65.37
CA LYS A 567 -58.44 -13.45 -66.44
C LYS A 567 -59.61 -14.15 -67.15
N ILE A 568 -60.70 -13.42 -67.40
CA ILE A 568 -61.81 -13.85 -68.26
C ILE A 568 -61.99 -12.79 -69.35
N THR A 569 -62.02 -13.21 -70.61
CA THR A 569 -62.37 -12.33 -71.74
C THR A 569 -63.68 -12.82 -72.35
N LEU A 570 -64.61 -11.91 -72.64
CA LEU A 570 -65.93 -12.24 -73.22
C LEU A 570 -66.41 -11.11 -74.13
N LYS A 571 -67.46 -11.39 -74.92
CA LYS A 571 -68.16 -10.38 -75.72
C LYS A 571 -69.56 -10.15 -75.16
N GLU A 572 -69.85 -8.89 -74.87
CA GLU A 572 -71.11 -8.49 -74.24
C GLU A 572 -71.72 -7.29 -74.96
N GLU A 573 -73.02 -7.37 -75.23
CA GLU A 573 -73.77 -6.25 -75.79
C GLU A 573 -74.30 -5.36 -74.66
N ALA A 574 -73.95 -4.07 -74.70
CA ALA A 574 -74.39 -3.10 -73.70
C ALA A 574 -74.56 -1.69 -74.30
N SER A 575 -75.19 -0.80 -73.54
CA SER A 575 -75.37 0.62 -73.89
C SER A 575 -74.09 1.44 -73.78
N ASP A 576 -73.18 1.03 -72.89
CA ASP A 576 -71.95 1.72 -72.53
C ASP A 576 -70.98 0.76 -71.84
N LYS A 577 -69.74 1.22 -71.63
CA LYS A 577 -68.65 0.41 -71.05
C LYS A 577 -68.95 -0.06 -69.61
N ASP A 578 -69.57 0.80 -68.79
CA ASP A 578 -69.84 0.49 -67.38
C ASP A 578 -70.98 -0.52 -67.24
N SER A 579 -71.99 -0.41 -68.10
CA SER A 579 -73.06 -1.38 -68.24
C SER A 579 -72.54 -2.74 -68.71
N ALA A 580 -71.59 -2.77 -69.66
CA ALA A 580 -70.95 -4.02 -70.12
C ALA A 580 -70.16 -4.69 -68.99
N CYS A 581 -69.43 -3.92 -68.18
CA CYS A 581 -68.70 -4.45 -67.03
C CYS A 581 -69.65 -4.96 -65.94
N SER A 582 -70.70 -4.20 -65.61
CA SER A 582 -71.68 -4.57 -64.59
C SER A 582 -72.48 -5.81 -64.98
N SER A 583 -72.87 -5.92 -66.26
CA SER A 583 -73.56 -7.10 -66.76
C SER A 583 -72.64 -8.31 -66.81
N ALA A 584 -71.37 -8.14 -67.18
CA ALA A 584 -70.38 -9.22 -67.17
C ALA A 584 -70.17 -9.80 -65.77
N PHE A 585 -70.01 -8.96 -64.73
CA PHE A 585 -69.88 -9.43 -63.35
C PHE A 585 -71.16 -10.15 -62.87
N THR A 586 -72.33 -9.59 -63.18
CA THR A 586 -73.62 -10.17 -62.78
C THR A 586 -73.85 -11.54 -63.43
N LYS A 587 -73.59 -11.66 -64.74
CA LYS A 587 -73.73 -12.92 -65.49
C LYS A 587 -72.66 -13.95 -65.14
N ALA A 588 -71.50 -13.49 -64.65
CA ALA A 588 -70.45 -14.34 -64.11
C ALA A 588 -70.73 -14.83 -62.69
N ASP A 589 -71.79 -14.34 -62.02
CA ASP A 589 -72.05 -14.59 -60.60
C ASP A 589 -70.86 -14.16 -59.70
N MET A 590 -70.26 -13.01 -60.04
CA MET A 590 -69.10 -12.46 -59.34
C MET A 590 -69.37 -11.03 -58.88
N LYS A 591 -68.75 -10.64 -57.76
CA LYS A 591 -68.87 -9.26 -57.28
C LYS A 591 -67.89 -8.37 -58.02
N SER A 592 -68.33 -7.17 -58.37
CA SER A 592 -67.49 -6.14 -58.98
C SER A 592 -66.36 -5.65 -58.08
N THR A 593 -66.40 -5.97 -56.77
CA THR A 593 -65.34 -5.69 -55.80
C THR A 593 -64.21 -6.71 -55.83
N ASP A 594 -64.43 -7.89 -56.40
CA ASP A 594 -63.50 -9.01 -56.33
C ASP A 594 -62.45 -8.98 -57.47
N GLY A 595 -62.64 -8.08 -58.45
CA GLY A 595 -61.80 -7.96 -59.63
C GLY A 595 -61.89 -6.61 -60.33
N ALA A 596 -61.06 -6.41 -61.35
CA ALA A 596 -61.07 -5.24 -62.23
C ALA A 596 -61.75 -5.59 -63.56
N CYS A 597 -62.46 -4.63 -64.16
CA CYS A 597 -63.08 -4.80 -65.47
C CYS A 597 -62.67 -3.69 -66.44
N VAL A 598 -62.37 -4.09 -67.68
CA VAL A 598 -62.13 -3.17 -68.81
C VAL A 598 -63.00 -3.59 -69.99
N ALA A 599 -63.85 -2.68 -70.46
CA ALA A 599 -64.70 -2.88 -71.63
C ALA A 599 -64.24 -2.00 -72.80
N THR A 600 -63.96 -2.61 -73.95
CA THR A 600 -63.53 -1.92 -75.17
C THR A 600 -64.54 -2.16 -76.28
N ALA A 601 -64.99 -1.10 -76.97
CA ALA A 601 -65.96 -1.24 -78.05
C ALA A 601 -65.34 -2.02 -79.22
N SER A 602 -65.95 -3.13 -79.63
CA SER A 602 -65.46 -3.88 -80.78
C SER A 602 -65.70 -3.06 -82.06
N ALA A 603 -64.65 -2.85 -82.87
CA ALA A 603 -64.80 -2.20 -84.17
C ALA A 603 -65.58 -3.09 -85.14
N SER A 604 -66.89 -2.88 -85.25
CA SER A 604 -67.74 -3.53 -86.25
C SER A 604 -68.55 -2.49 -87.01
N GLY A 605 -68.31 -2.43 -88.32
CA GLY A 605 -68.95 -1.50 -89.24
C GLY A 605 -70.44 -1.78 -89.48
N ARG A 606 -71.18 -0.67 -89.59
CA ARG A 606 -72.61 -0.44 -89.95
C ARG A 606 -73.60 -0.31 -88.80
N ARG A 607 -74.28 0.85 -88.82
CA ARG A 607 -75.41 1.29 -87.97
C ARG A 607 -76.41 0.15 -87.67
N ARG A 608 -76.42 -0.31 -86.42
CA ARG A 608 -77.61 -0.85 -85.75
C ARG A 608 -77.92 0.06 -84.55
N LEU A 609 -79.21 0.34 -84.31
CA LEU A 609 -79.70 1.33 -83.35
C LEU A 609 -80.07 0.72 -81.97
N SER A 610 -79.50 -0.43 -81.57
CA SER A 610 -80.00 -1.10 -80.35
C SER A 610 -79.01 -1.84 -79.43
N ALA A 611 -77.73 -2.02 -79.75
CA ALA A 611 -76.68 -2.35 -78.75
C ALA A 611 -75.29 -2.28 -79.39
N THR A 612 -74.27 -1.81 -78.65
CA THR A 612 -72.86 -1.89 -79.03
C THR A 612 -72.23 -3.12 -78.39
N THR A 613 -71.50 -3.92 -79.17
CA THR A 613 -70.75 -5.07 -78.65
C THR A 613 -69.42 -4.57 -78.06
N TYR A 614 -69.15 -4.99 -76.82
CA TYR A 614 -67.92 -4.72 -76.10
C TYR A 614 -67.13 -6.01 -75.92
N ASP A 615 -65.82 -5.95 -76.17
CA ASP A 615 -64.86 -6.92 -75.66
C ASP A 615 -64.58 -6.57 -74.19
N VAL A 616 -65.04 -7.43 -73.28
CA VAL A 616 -64.93 -7.23 -71.83
C VAL A 616 -63.87 -8.15 -71.26
N GLU A 617 -62.95 -7.58 -70.50
CA GLU A 617 -61.89 -8.27 -69.77
C GLU A 617 -62.11 -8.11 -68.26
N LEU A 618 -62.21 -9.23 -67.56
CA LEU A 618 -62.31 -9.31 -66.10
C LEU A 618 -61.00 -9.91 -65.55
N LEU A 619 -60.36 -9.23 -64.60
CA LEU A 619 -59.20 -9.76 -63.88
C LEU A 619 -59.47 -9.90 -62.39
N PHE A 620 -58.95 -10.97 -61.80
CA PHE A 620 -59.12 -11.30 -60.39
C PHE A 620 -57.77 -11.65 -59.76
N SER A 621 -57.61 -11.33 -58.47
CA SER A 621 -56.46 -11.82 -57.72
C SER A 621 -56.58 -13.32 -57.47
N SER A 622 -55.48 -14.08 -57.58
CA SER A 622 -55.53 -15.52 -57.33
C SER A 622 -55.76 -15.86 -55.84
N SER A 623 -55.52 -14.92 -54.93
CA SER A 623 -55.85 -15.05 -53.51
C SER A 623 -57.34 -14.84 -53.19
N THR A 624 -58.09 -14.12 -54.03
CA THR A 624 -59.52 -13.81 -53.77
C THR A 624 -60.48 -14.75 -54.51
N VAL A 625 -60.07 -15.28 -55.67
CA VAL A 625 -60.88 -16.16 -56.51
C VAL A 625 -60.17 -17.50 -56.74
N SER A 626 -60.77 -18.60 -56.31
CA SER A 626 -60.25 -19.96 -56.56
C SER A 626 -60.49 -20.43 -57.99
N ASP A 627 -59.80 -21.49 -58.42
CA ASP A 627 -59.96 -22.05 -59.78
C ASP A 627 -61.37 -22.62 -60.01
N ASP A 628 -61.98 -23.18 -58.96
CA ASP A 628 -63.37 -23.64 -58.99
C ASP A 628 -64.35 -22.48 -59.22
N LYS A 629 -64.12 -21.33 -58.57
CA LYS A 629 -64.94 -20.12 -58.76
C LYS A 629 -64.76 -19.53 -60.15
N LEU A 630 -63.53 -19.52 -60.68
CA LEU A 630 -63.28 -19.08 -62.06
C LEU A 630 -64.03 -19.98 -63.07
N THR A 631 -64.00 -21.29 -62.84
CA THR A 631 -64.70 -22.26 -63.69
C THR A 631 -66.22 -22.10 -63.61
N ALA A 632 -66.75 -21.90 -62.40
CA ALA A 632 -68.17 -21.63 -62.19
C ALA A 632 -68.61 -20.35 -62.90
N ALA A 633 -67.82 -19.28 -62.81
CA ALA A 633 -68.10 -18.01 -63.48
C ALA A 633 -68.15 -18.14 -65.02
N VAL A 634 -67.21 -18.89 -65.61
CA VAL A 634 -67.21 -19.19 -67.05
C VAL A 634 -68.46 -19.97 -67.47
N ASN A 635 -68.88 -20.94 -66.65
CA ASN A 635 -70.09 -21.71 -66.93
C ASN A 635 -71.36 -20.86 -66.78
N SER A 636 -71.42 -19.97 -65.78
CA SER A 636 -72.50 -19.00 -65.61
C SER A 636 -72.59 -18.03 -66.80
N LEU A 637 -71.47 -17.53 -67.31
CA LEU A 637 -71.44 -16.66 -68.49
C LEU A 637 -71.99 -17.38 -69.73
N LYS A 638 -71.58 -18.63 -69.96
CA LYS A 638 -72.08 -19.44 -71.09
C LYS A 638 -73.57 -19.75 -70.95
N ALA A 639 -74.04 -20.08 -69.74
CA ALA A 639 -75.46 -20.33 -69.47
C ALA A 639 -76.33 -19.09 -69.69
N ASN A 640 -75.77 -17.89 -69.48
CA ASN A 640 -76.42 -16.61 -69.74
C ASN A 640 -76.29 -16.12 -71.20
N GLY A 641 -75.84 -16.97 -72.13
CA GLY A 641 -75.80 -16.68 -73.56
C GLY A 641 -74.70 -15.73 -74.02
N VAL A 642 -73.66 -15.53 -73.21
CA VAL A 642 -72.52 -14.66 -73.54
C VAL A 642 -71.58 -15.35 -74.54
N GLU A 643 -71.22 -14.65 -75.62
CA GLU A 643 -70.33 -15.18 -76.66
C GLU A 643 -68.85 -14.92 -76.37
N GLY A 644 -67.96 -15.72 -76.96
CA GLY A 644 -66.52 -15.46 -76.96
C GLY A 644 -65.79 -15.65 -75.61
N VAL A 645 -66.41 -16.30 -74.62
CA VAL A 645 -65.84 -16.49 -73.27
C VAL A 645 -64.57 -17.35 -73.30
N LYS A 646 -63.44 -16.79 -72.86
CA LYS A 646 -62.18 -17.48 -72.59
C LYS A 646 -61.71 -17.15 -71.18
N SER A 647 -60.97 -18.06 -70.56
CA SER A 647 -60.43 -17.88 -69.20
C SER A 647 -58.98 -18.37 -69.09
N GLU A 648 -58.18 -17.66 -68.31
CA GLU A 648 -56.79 -18.01 -67.99
C GLU A 648 -56.62 -17.97 -66.45
N SER A 649 -56.16 -19.08 -65.86
CA SER A 649 -56.06 -19.24 -64.40
C SER A 649 -54.72 -18.79 -63.80
N ALA A 650 -53.71 -18.51 -64.64
CA ALA A 650 -52.37 -18.13 -64.20
C ALA A 650 -51.70 -17.17 -65.18
N VAL A 651 -52.07 -15.90 -65.09
CA VAL A 651 -51.51 -14.83 -65.93
C VAL A 651 -50.43 -14.06 -65.15
N ASP A 652 -49.35 -13.70 -65.84
CA ASP A 652 -48.27 -12.91 -65.24
C ASP A 652 -48.68 -11.44 -65.07
N PRO A 653 -48.76 -10.92 -63.84
CA PRO A 653 -49.25 -9.57 -63.60
C PRO A 653 -48.35 -8.49 -64.20
N ILE A 654 -47.04 -8.70 -64.29
CA ILE A 654 -46.08 -7.71 -64.82
C ILE A 654 -46.19 -7.67 -66.35
N ALA A 655 -46.38 -8.83 -67.00
CA ALA A 655 -46.58 -8.89 -68.44
C ALA A 655 -47.89 -8.22 -68.86
N GLU A 656 -48.99 -8.44 -68.12
CA GLU A 656 -50.26 -7.77 -68.38
C GLU A 656 -50.20 -6.26 -68.09
N LEU A 657 -49.50 -5.84 -67.03
CA LEU A 657 -49.32 -4.42 -66.70
C LEU A 657 -48.63 -3.65 -67.83
N ALA A 658 -47.72 -4.30 -68.55
CA ALA A 658 -47.05 -3.72 -69.72
C ALA A 658 -47.96 -3.47 -70.92
N THR A 659 -49.15 -4.09 -70.97
CA THR A 659 -50.13 -3.92 -72.06
C THR A 659 -51.20 -2.85 -71.75
N VAL A 660 -51.17 -2.25 -70.56
CA VAL A 660 -52.11 -1.21 -70.16
C VAL A 660 -51.72 0.14 -70.78
N ASP A 661 -52.63 0.73 -71.54
CA ASP A 661 -52.44 2.06 -72.13
C ASP A 661 -52.22 3.12 -71.04
N GLY A 662 -51.16 3.93 -71.19
CA GLY A 662 -50.79 4.99 -70.24
C GLY A 662 -49.73 4.63 -69.20
N VAL A 663 -49.19 3.40 -69.21
CA VAL A 663 -48.09 3.02 -68.31
C VAL A 663 -46.74 3.52 -68.84
N ASP A 664 -46.00 4.29 -68.02
CA ASP A 664 -44.64 4.71 -68.34
C ASP A 664 -43.64 3.54 -68.25
N SER A 665 -42.93 3.29 -69.35
CA SER A 665 -42.00 2.16 -69.46
C SER A 665 -40.84 2.23 -68.46
N THR A 666 -40.38 3.41 -68.06
CA THR A 666 -39.28 3.59 -67.10
C THR A 666 -39.76 3.28 -65.69
N LYS A 667 -40.91 3.86 -65.29
CA LYS A 667 -41.53 3.56 -63.99
C LYS A 667 -41.91 2.08 -63.86
N LEU A 668 -42.34 1.45 -64.95
CA LEU A 668 -42.62 0.01 -65.00
C LEU A 668 -41.36 -0.83 -64.77
N THR A 669 -40.20 -0.44 -65.31
CA THR A 669 -38.94 -1.15 -65.04
C THR A 669 -38.51 -1.04 -63.57
N THR A 670 -38.66 0.13 -62.95
CA THR A 670 -38.39 0.32 -61.53
C THR A 670 -39.34 -0.53 -60.67
N PHE A 671 -40.65 -0.44 -60.95
CA PHE A 671 -41.66 -1.24 -60.25
C PHE A 671 -41.41 -2.74 -60.39
N LYS A 672 -41.05 -3.24 -61.59
CA LYS A 672 -40.73 -4.65 -61.84
C LYS A 672 -39.61 -5.15 -60.93
N THR A 673 -38.56 -4.34 -60.76
CA THR A 673 -37.41 -4.69 -59.91
C THR A 673 -37.81 -4.74 -58.43
N GLU A 674 -38.49 -3.70 -57.95
CA GLU A 674 -38.90 -3.60 -56.53
C GLU A 674 -39.99 -4.61 -56.15
N ALA A 675 -40.98 -4.85 -57.02
CA ALA A 675 -42.02 -5.84 -56.81
C ALA A 675 -41.45 -7.26 -56.79
N LYS A 676 -40.46 -7.56 -57.65
CA LYS A 676 -39.75 -8.84 -57.61
C LYS A 676 -38.98 -9.02 -56.30
N ALA A 677 -38.28 -8.00 -55.82
CA ALA A 677 -37.58 -8.06 -54.54
C ALA A 677 -38.54 -8.27 -53.35
N ALA A 678 -39.70 -7.61 -53.37
CA ALA A 678 -40.74 -7.79 -52.36
C ALA A 678 -41.39 -9.19 -52.39
N ALA A 679 -41.64 -9.72 -53.59
CA ALA A 679 -42.18 -11.06 -53.79
C ALA A 679 -41.19 -12.16 -53.37
N ASP A 680 -39.91 -12.02 -53.75
CA ASP A 680 -38.86 -12.96 -53.36
C ASP A 680 -38.64 -12.95 -51.83
N ALA A 681 -38.75 -11.78 -51.19
CA ALA A 681 -38.72 -11.64 -49.73
C ALA A 681 -39.96 -12.22 -49.03
N ALA A 682 -41.13 -12.25 -49.69
CA ALA A 682 -42.34 -12.88 -49.18
C ALA A 682 -42.37 -14.41 -49.40
N ALA A 683 -41.66 -14.90 -50.42
CA ALA A 683 -41.51 -16.32 -50.75
C ALA A 683 -40.39 -17.03 -49.96
N ALA A 684 -39.51 -16.27 -49.28
CA ALA A 684 -38.53 -16.84 -48.37
C ALA A 684 -39.24 -17.59 -47.22
N PRO A 685 -38.99 -18.89 -47.03
CA PRO A 685 -39.72 -19.67 -46.03
C PRO A 685 -39.41 -19.15 -44.63
N ALA A 686 -40.44 -19.03 -43.79
CA ALA A 686 -40.27 -19.10 -42.36
C ALA A 686 -39.56 -20.43 -42.05
N ALA A 687 -38.26 -20.37 -41.74
CA ALA A 687 -37.49 -21.52 -41.37
C ALA A 687 -37.94 -22.01 -39.98
N SER A 688 -39.01 -22.80 -39.96
CA SER A 688 -39.31 -23.75 -38.89
C SER A 688 -39.44 -25.14 -39.51
N SER A 689 -38.36 -25.91 -39.33
CA SER A 689 -38.38 -27.34 -39.02
C SER A 689 -39.58 -28.16 -39.51
N SER A 690 -39.46 -28.78 -40.68
CA SER A 690 -39.89 -30.17 -40.90
C SER A 690 -39.48 -30.65 -42.29
N THR A 691 -38.30 -31.22 -42.39
CA THR A 691 -38.05 -32.31 -43.35
C THR A 691 -37.19 -33.35 -42.63
N SER A 692 -37.72 -34.58 -42.58
CA SER A 692 -37.04 -35.74 -42.02
C SER A 692 -35.69 -35.96 -42.70
N PRO A 693 -34.65 -36.40 -41.98
CA PRO A 693 -33.38 -36.75 -42.58
C PRO A 693 -33.51 -38.02 -43.45
N PRO A 694 -32.68 -38.18 -44.49
CA PRO A 694 -32.59 -39.45 -45.22
C PRO A 694 -32.05 -40.55 -44.26
N PRO A 695 -32.35 -41.84 -44.50
CA PRO A 695 -31.93 -42.90 -43.60
C PRO A 695 -30.40 -43.04 -43.62
N VAL A 696 -29.77 -42.82 -42.46
CA VAL A 696 -28.35 -43.13 -42.23
C VAL A 696 -28.23 -44.62 -41.85
N PRO A 697 -27.27 -45.37 -42.41
CA PRO A 697 -27.08 -46.79 -42.11
C PRO A 697 -26.62 -47.01 -40.65
N PRO A 698 -26.92 -48.18 -40.05
CA PRO A 698 -26.66 -48.42 -38.63
C PRO A 698 -25.16 -48.52 -38.31
N PRO A 699 -24.71 -48.05 -37.12
CA PRO A 699 -23.35 -48.24 -36.65
C PRO A 699 -23.06 -49.71 -36.25
N PRO A 700 -21.79 -50.18 -36.34
CA PRO A 700 -21.42 -51.55 -36.00
C PRO A 700 -21.49 -51.82 -34.48
N PRO A 701 -21.74 -53.07 -34.07
CA PRO A 701 -21.97 -53.41 -32.66
C PRO A 701 -20.69 -53.33 -31.80
N PRO A 702 -20.81 -52.98 -30.51
CA PRO A 702 -19.68 -53.02 -29.57
C PRO A 702 -19.24 -54.46 -29.28
N PRO A 703 -17.93 -54.68 -28.99
CA PRO A 703 -17.39 -56.00 -28.74
C PRO A 703 -17.89 -56.60 -27.41
N SER A 704 -18.22 -57.89 -27.46
CA SER A 704 -18.69 -58.71 -26.35
C SER A 704 -17.59 -58.97 -25.31
N PRO A 705 -17.92 -59.07 -24.00
CA PRO A 705 -16.97 -59.37 -22.94
C PRO A 705 -16.57 -60.86 -22.92
N PRO A 706 -15.31 -61.20 -22.58
CA PRO A 706 -14.86 -62.59 -22.45
C PRO A 706 -15.30 -63.24 -21.12
N PRO A 707 -15.36 -64.59 -21.06
CA PRO A 707 -16.17 -65.34 -20.10
C PRO A 707 -15.49 -65.57 -18.73
N PRO A 708 -16.26 -65.90 -17.69
CA PRO A 708 -15.75 -66.18 -16.35
C PRO A 708 -15.40 -67.66 -16.19
N LYS A 709 -14.33 -67.97 -15.45
CA LYS A 709 -14.16 -69.29 -14.82
C LYS A 709 -13.44 -69.19 -13.48
N SER A 710 -14.17 -69.63 -12.46
CA SER A 710 -13.79 -70.35 -11.21
C SER A 710 -12.76 -69.67 -10.30
N VAL A 711 -12.96 -69.62 -8.98
CA VAL A 711 -12.80 -70.73 -8.02
C VAL A 711 -13.50 -70.31 -6.70
N VAL A 712 -14.55 -71.03 -6.26
CA VAL A 712 -14.63 -71.91 -5.05
C VAL A 712 -14.51 -71.20 -3.69
N LEU A 713 -15.54 -71.47 -2.87
CA LEU A 713 -15.78 -71.11 -1.46
C LEU A 713 -14.73 -71.68 -0.49
N ASP A 714 -14.58 -71.07 0.69
CA ASP A 714 -14.83 -71.76 1.97
C ASP A 714 -14.91 -70.78 3.16
N ASP A 715 -15.64 -71.24 4.19
CA ASP A 715 -16.22 -70.61 5.38
C ASP A 715 -15.26 -70.35 6.59
N ASP A 716 -15.85 -69.77 7.66
CA ASP A 716 -15.46 -69.72 9.11
C ASP A 716 -14.56 -68.55 9.62
N ASP A 717 -14.73 -67.87 10.79
CA ASP A 717 -15.71 -67.79 11.91
C ASP A 717 -15.30 -66.59 12.85
N PHE A 718 -16.20 -66.20 13.77
CA PHE A 718 -16.09 -65.36 15.01
C PHE A 718 -16.06 -63.81 14.88
N GLY A 719 -16.87 -63.01 15.60
CA GLY A 719 -17.88 -63.24 16.63
C GLY A 719 -18.23 -61.94 17.38
N THR A 720 -19.49 -61.85 17.86
CA THR A 720 -20.01 -60.99 18.97
C THR A 720 -19.98 -59.45 18.79
N ALA A 721 -20.80 -58.62 19.44
CA ALA A 721 -22.14 -58.64 20.01
C ALA A 721 -22.39 -57.19 20.53
N LEU A 722 -23.66 -56.89 20.82
CA LEU A 722 -24.17 -55.83 21.73
C LEU A 722 -24.42 -54.42 21.15
N ASP A 723 -25.73 -54.13 21.12
CA ASP A 723 -26.42 -52.97 21.72
C ASP A 723 -25.99 -51.55 21.29
N GLY A 724 -26.89 -50.62 20.98
CA GLY A 724 -28.35 -50.60 21.04
C GLY A 724 -28.82 -49.16 20.77
N LYS A 725 -29.92 -49.07 20.00
CA LYS A 725 -31.11 -48.19 20.15
C LYS A 725 -30.96 -46.93 21.04
N ALA A 726 -31.53 -45.77 20.75
CA ALA A 726 -32.65 -45.34 19.90
C ALA A 726 -32.60 -43.80 19.83
N ALA A 727 -32.83 -43.18 18.67
CA ALA A 727 -34.08 -42.49 18.31
C ALA A 727 -34.76 -41.70 19.45
N LEU A 728 -34.90 -40.38 19.27
CA LEU A 728 -36.20 -39.72 19.14
C LEU A 728 -36.06 -38.22 18.82
N ALA A 729 -36.85 -37.81 17.85
CA ALA A 729 -37.07 -36.44 17.42
C ALA A 729 -37.91 -35.67 18.44
N THR A 730 -37.75 -34.34 18.48
CA THR A 730 -38.86 -33.37 18.52
C THR A 730 -38.37 -31.96 18.22
N ALA A 731 -39.17 -31.24 17.44
CA ALA A 731 -39.06 -29.81 17.17
C ALA A 731 -39.50 -28.98 18.38
N SER A 732 -38.93 -27.78 18.58
CA SER A 732 -39.67 -26.67 19.16
C SER A 732 -39.01 -25.32 18.90
N VAL A 733 -39.86 -24.35 18.61
CA VAL A 733 -39.62 -22.92 18.38
C VAL A 733 -39.37 -22.22 19.72
N CYS A 734 -38.41 -21.28 19.79
CA CYS A 734 -38.60 -19.92 20.31
C CYS A 734 -37.29 -19.15 20.45
N ALA A 735 -37.40 -17.85 20.19
CA ALA A 735 -36.41 -16.80 20.34
C ALA A 735 -35.71 -16.80 21.70
N TRP A 736 -34.56 -16.11 21.79
CA TRP A 736 -34.39 -14.95 22.66
C TRP A 736 -33.13 -14.15 22.26
N VAL A 737 -33.32 -12.84 22.31
CA VAL A 737 -32.35 -11.76 22.14
C VAL A 737 -31.72 -11.48 23.51
N LEU A 738 -30.40 -11.25 23.60
CA LEU A 738 -29.75 -10.15 24.36
C LEU A 738 -28.24 -10.41 24.64
N LEU A 739 -27.58 -9.27 24.90
CA LEU A 739 -26.25 -9.03 25.49
C LEU A 739 -25.08 -9.00 24.50
N THR A 740 -24.62 -7.84 24.00
CA THR A 740 -23.97 -6.66 24.62
C THR A 740 -22.59 -6.89 25.23
N LEU A 741 -21.63 -6.16 24.65
CA LEU A 741 -20.63 -5.28 25.28
C LEU A 741 -19.30 -5.84 25.86
N VAL A 742 -18.29 -4.98 25.63
CA VAL A 742 -16.97 -4.81 26.27
C VAL A 742 -15.90 -5.86 25.86
N MET A 743 -14.71 -5.52 25.35
CA MET A 743 -13.84 -4.34 25.52
C MET A 743 -13.34 -3.75 24.21
#